data_AF-A0A6J1SJE0-F1
#
_entry.id   AF-A0A6J1SJE0-F1
#
_cell.length_a   1.000
_cell.length_b   1.000
_cell.length_c   1.000
_cell.angle_alpha   90.00
_cell.angle_beta   90.00
_cell.angle_gamma   90.00
#
_symmetry.space_group_name_H-M   'P 1'
#
loop_
_entity.id
_entity.type
_entity.pdbx_description
1 polymer ?
#
loop_
_entity_poly.entity_id
_entity_poly.type
_entity_poly.pdbx_seq_one_letter_code
_entity_poly.pdbx_strand_id
1 'polypeptide(L)'
;MWTSAEERWCWRMRHALLAVVATALLVGASPAAGVLLQGGAHPCARPCVAGARPLTCRYDFLVENYHSMSKACYGCPWNATDCARPDCIAADGVSRALVVINRMMPGPSLQVCVGDRLEVTVHNHMPEQSTSVHWHGMQQRGTPYMDGVPFVTQCPVQPHSSFRYSFRADTPGTHFWHSHTGCQRADGAVGLLTVRVPKVLDPHGALYDVDVPEHGVLVWDWTHTPAASKFLAHHHAGDDNKADSVLINGKGVSRVFRSADGAVTTTTPREVFQVKQGLRYRFRLVNAGFLNCPLELSVDNHTLLVIASDGADVKPVRVNTLVSYAGERWDVVVEADQPVDSYWMRLHGLLDCGPRRAHEAAILRYEGADPTLDPAGAPPSYDVHPGLSGGLQVNPLNRGSDDPNTITAAELQSLPGGLLPAPLDDPALKPEADVQLFVSYDFYAVDNPHIHRAGLYGIAQVPASPHRVFTPQLNHISLSLPAFPLLSGRDRLDSPLHSPALCNETSLSAQGRDCGREYCECTHVVRVPLGGVLEIVLVDQGVRYDANHPFHLHGHAFRVVALERLGNSTTVSEVQRLDAEGLIAKNLVDPPTKDTVTVPDGGYTVLRVHADNPGYWLFHCHIEFHVELGMALVVKVGEHEDMPPVPRGFPQCGDWGSNSWMGDSGVDTNEDVDVDMTGGNHIARVLGPLSNAKKPTAPSTNPSTSTTPPPISTAAASATDADSADEVTTVVEGIQEDATTDLLLVQDDEEAAAMGDKFRYDSAVTARNGEDITTTQSDAGDKVELPSSQATAPSTPAPPPPPPVAPARPGTLSEFIMRVSAPASSRRRTPEPRQVWVLSDPARPDLRYNVLIEPAQAGAPLRGPRTAASTATWPGLLREEPALAHAAAATPTPWWPSLLSTLVCLALALA
;
A
#
# COMPACT_ATOMS: atom_id res chain seq x y z
N MET A 1 -31.50 -58.76 -38.15
CA MET A 1 -32.01 -59.43 -36.94
C MET A 1 -31.63 -58.58 -35.74
N TRP A 2 -32.53 -57.69 -35.33
CA TRP A 2 -32.55 -57.07 -34.00
C TRP A 2 -34.01 -57.16 -33.55
N THR A 3 -34.26 -57.39 -32.27
CA THR A 3 -35.62 -57.46 -31.73
C THR A 3 -36.06 -56.09 -31.25
N SER A 4 -37.38 -55.85 -31.21
CA SER A 4 -37.93 -54.57 -30.77
C SER A 4 -37.66 -54.25 -29.29
N ALA A 5 -37.08 -55.17 -28.51
CA ALA A 5 -36.58 -54.90 -27.17
C ALA A 5 -35.23 -54.16 -27.21
N GLU A 6 -34.33 -54.56 -28.11
CA GLU A 6 -32.96 -54.05 -28.21
C GLU A 6 -32.93 -52.64 -28.81
N GLU A 7 -33.75 -52.37 -29.83
CA GLU A 7 -33.95 -51.02 -30.39
C GLU A 7 -34.43 -50.02 -29.33
N ARG A 8 -35.38 -50.42 -28.47
CA ARG A 8 -35.86 -49.61 -27.34
C ARG A 8 -34.79 -49.40 -26.26
N TRP A 9 -33.83 -50.31 -26.13
CA TRP A 9 -32.69 -50.17 -25.21
C TRP A 9 -31.66 -49.17 -25.76
N CYS A 10 -31.29 -49.30 -27.04
CA CYS A 10 -30.42 -48.37 -27.76
C CYS A 10 -31.03 -46.94 -27.79
N TRP A 11 -32.34 -46.82 -28.01
CA TRP A 11 -33.06 -45.54 -27.99
C TRP A 11 -33.05 -44.87 -26.61
N ARG A 12 -33.26 -45.65 -25.54
CA ARG A 12 -33.13 -45.15 -24.15
C ARG A 12 -31.71 -44.72 -23.80
N MET A 13 -30.70 -45.48 -24.22
CA MET A 13 -29.29 -45.08 -24.11
C MET A 13 -29.03 -43.73 -24.79
N ARG A 14 -29.51 -43.54 -26.03
CA ARG A 14 -29.33 -42.28 -26.78
C ARG A 14 -30.02 -41.09 -26.11
N HIS A 15 -31.23 -41.27 -25.58
CA HIS A 15 -31.93 -40.23 -24.83
C HIS A 15 -31.28 -39.93 -23.47
N ALA A 16 -30.70 -40.92 -22.79
CA ALA A 16 -29.91 -40.69 -21.57
C ALA A 16 -28.62 -39.92 -21.88
N LEU A 17 -27.91 -40.25 -22.96
CA LEU A 17 -26.72 -39.52 -23.41
C LEU A 17 -27.07 -38.06 -23.78
N LEU A 18 -28.15 -37.86 -24.54
CA LEU A 18 -28.64 -36.53 -24.90
C LEU A 18 -29.10 -35.72 -23.67
N ALA A 19 -29.68 -36.36 -22.65
CA ALA A 19 -30.00 -35.70 -21.39
C ALA A 19 -28.73 -35.27 -20.65
N VAL A 20 -27.71 -36.13 -20.54
CA VAL A 20 -26.42 -35.80 -19.91
C VAL A 20 -25.71 -34.67 -20.67
N VAL A 21 -25.69 -34.70 -22.01
CA VAL A 21 -25.11 -33.63 -22.84
C VAL A 21 -25.92 -32.34 -22.74
N ALA A 22 -27.25 -32.40 -22.70
CA ALA A 22 -28.08 -31.21 -22.48
C ALA A 22 -27.87 -30.61 -21.08
N THR A 23 -27.73 -31.43 -20.04
CA THR A 23 -27.36 -30.96 -18.69
C THR A 23 -25.95 -30.37 -18.69
N ALA A 24 -24.98 -30.94 -19.41
CA ALA A 24 -23.63 -30.38 -19.53
C ALA A 24 -23.56 -29.08 -20.38
N LEU A 25 -24.58 -28.78 -21.18
CA LEU A 25 -24.70 -27.53 -21.95
C LEU A 25 -25.59 -26.48 -21.27
N LEU A 26 -26.55 -26.90 -20.44
CA LEU A 26 -27.42 -26.02 -19.63
C LEU A 26 -26.79 -25.67 -18.27
N VAL A 27 -25.96 -26.55 -17.70
CA VAL A 27 -24.88 -26.17 -16.78
C VAL A 27 -23.70 -25.66 -17.63
N GLY A 28 -23.99 -24.70 -18.51
CA GLY A 28 -22.97 -23.90 -19.16
C GLY A 28 -22.27 -23.10 -18.08
N ALA A 29 -21.05 -23.52 -17.73
CA ALA A 29 -20.29 -22.88 -16.68
C ALA A 29 -20.11 -21.40 -17.01
N SER A 30 -20.46 -20.53 -16.05
CA SER A 30 -19.99 -19.15 -16.06
C SER A 30 -18.47 -19.14 -16.24
N PRO A 31 -17.88 -18.14 -16.93
CA PRO A 31 -16.44 -17.90 -16.90
C PRO A 31 -16.02 -17.31 -15.53
N ALA A 32 -16.35 -18.04 -14.46
CA ALA A 32 -16.15 -17.75 -13.05
C ALA A 32 -15.48 -18.97 -12.38
N ALA A 33 -14.53 -19.55 -13.09
CA ALA A 33 -13.53 -20.47 -12.57
C ALA A 33 -12.18 -19.94 -13.04
N GLY A 34 -11.40 -19.38 -12.11
CA GLY A 34 -10.04 -18.94 -12.38
C GLY A 34 -9.21 -20.10 -12.93
N VAL A 35 -8.18 -19.80 -13.73
CA VAL A 35 -7.29 -20.83 -14.27
C VAL A 35 -6.57 -21.52 -13.11
N LEU A 36 -7.05 -22.70 -12.70
CA LEU A 36 -6.39 -23.54 -11.71
C LEU A 36 -5.14 -24.15 -12.34
N LEU A 37 -3.99 -23.62 -11.94
CA LEU A 37 -2.73 -23.83 -12.61
C LEU A 37 -2.13 -25.19 -12.26
N GLN A 38 -1.83 -25.98 -13.30
CA GLN A 38 -0.96 -27.15 -13.17
C GLN A 38 0.44 -26.68 -12.76
N GLY A 39 0.75 -26.74 -11.46
CA GLY A 39 1.99 -26.23 -10.87
C GLY A 39 1.83 -25.01 -9.95
N GLY A 40 0.61 -24.50 -9.72
CA GLY A 40 0.31 -23.48 -8.69
C GLY A 40 0.76 -22.04 -8.96
N ALA A 41 1.85 -21.83 -9.70
CA ALA A 41 2.36 -20.49 -10.02
C ALA A 41 1.60 -19.81 -11.17
N HIS A 42 1.30 -18.51 -11.03
CA HIS A 42 0.61 -17.71 -12.04
C HIS A 42 1.43 -17.56 -13.35
N PRO A 43 0.84 -17.55 -14.57
CA PRO A 43 1.61 -17.58 -15.83
C PRO A 43 2.55 -16.40 -16.06
N CYS A 44 2.33 -15.26 -15.39
CA CYS A 44 3.26 -14.13 -15.44
C CYS A 44 4.43 -14.21 -14.45
N ALA A 45 4.33 -15.06 -13.41
CA ALA A 45 5.40 -15.35 -12.46
C ALA A 45 6.46 -16.24 -13.14
N ARG A 46 7.29 -15.61 -13.99
CA ARG A 46 8.21 -16.29 -14.92
C ARG A 46 9.56 -15.57 -14.99
N PRO A 47 10.65 -16.25 -15.36
CA PRO A 47 11.90 -15.60 -15.71
C PRO A 47 11.72 -14.64 -16.90
N CYS A 48 12.11 -13.38 -16.73
CA CYS A 48 12.02 -12.39 -17.81
C CYS A 48 13.17 -12.56 -18.80
N VAL A 49 12.86 -12.53 -20.10
CA VAL A 49 13.80 -12.79 -21.20
C VAL A 49 13.84 -11.58 -22.13
N ALA A 50 15.05 -11.14 -22.50
CA ALA A 50 15.23 -9.98 -23.37
C ALA A 50 14.59 -10.22 -24.75
N GLY A 51 13.77 -9.26 -25.21
CA GLY A 51 13.03 -9.37 -26.47
C GLY A 51 11.80 -10.30 -26.43
N ALA A 52 11.43 -10.85 -25.27
CA ALA A 52 10.15 -11.53 -25.12
C ALA A 52 8.98 -10.57 -25.34
N ARG A 53 7.85 -11.09 -25.84
CA ARG A 53 6.62 -10.30 -25.97
C ARG A 53 5.98 -10.13 -24.59
N PRO A 54 5.51 -8.91 -24.22
CA PRO A 54 4.71 -8.71 -23.03
C PRO A 54 3.44 -9.57 -23.03
N LEU A 55 3.01 -9.96 -21.83
CA LEU A 55 1.77 -10.68 -21.57
C LEU A 55 0.69 -9.75 -20.99
N THR A 56 -0.55 -10.23 -20.96
CA THR A 56 -1.61 -9.67 -20.14
C THR A 56 -1.82 -10.56 -18.92
N CYS A 57 -1.51 -10.02 -17.75
CA CYS A 57 -1.47 -10.72 -16.47
C CYS A 57 -2.78 -10.46 -15.72
N ARG A 58 -3.67 -11.45 -15.71
CA ARG A 58 -5.01 -11.34 -15.14
C ARG A 58 -5.06 -11.93 -13.73
N TYR A 59 -5.56 -11.13 -12.79
CA TYR A 59 -5.76 -11.53 -11.41
C TYR A 59 -7.16 -11.12 -10.97
N ASP A 60 -7.80 -11.96 -10.17
CA ASP A 60 -9.08 -11.65 -9.53
C ASP A 60 -8.84 -11.57 -8.01
N PHE A 61 -9.25 -10.44 -7.43
CA PHE A 61 -9.04 -10.03 -6.05
C PHE A 61 -10.39 -9.97 -5.35
N LEU A 62 -10.66 -10.94 -4.48
CA LEU A 62 -11.86 -11.04 -3.67
C LEU A 62 -11.61 -10.40 -2.30
N VAL A 63 -12.17 -9.21 -2.06
CA VAL A 63 -12.00 -8.50 -0.79
C VAL A 63 -13.07 -8.95 0.20
N GLU A 64 -12.65 -9.62 1.28
CA GLU A 64 -13.54 -10.19 2.30
C GLU A 64 -13.17 -9.72 3.71
N ASN A 65 -14.19 -9.52 4.56
CA ASN A 65 -14.01 -9.49 6.01
C ASN A 65 -13.68 -10.91 6.49
N TYR A 66 -12.61 -11.06 7.28
CA TYR A 66 -12.14 -12.36 7.78
C TYR A 66 -11.65 -12.26 9.23
N HIS A 67 -10.93 -13.27 9.72
CA HIS A 67 -10.42 -13.34 11.08
C HIS A 67 -9.07 -14.06 11.17
N SER A 68 -8.12 -13.57 11.98
CA SER A 68 -6.93 -14.36 12.34
C SER A 68 -7.30 -15.49 13.31
N MET A 69 -6.51 -16.57 13.29
CA MET A 69 -6.77 -17.82 14.03
C MET A 69 -8.17 -18.40 13.77
N SER A 70 -8.65 -18.30 12.52
CA SER A 70 -9.99 -18.77 12.11
C SER A 70 -10.15 -20.30 12.21
N LYS A 71 -11.39 -20.77 12.04
CA LYS A 71 -11.70 -22.22 11.91
C LYS A 71 -10.91 -22.96 10.81
N ALA A 72 -10.32 -22.26 9.85
CA ALA A 72 -9.42 -22.86 8.86
C ALA A 72 -8.11 -23.35 9.46
N CYS A 73 -7.63 -22.71 10.55
CA CYS A 73 -6.38 -23.00 11.23
C CYS A 73 -6.38 -24.25 12.12
N TYR A 74 -7.50 -24.96 12.25
CA TYR A 74 -7.60 -26.27 12.94
C TYR A 74 -6.87 -26.30 14.30
N GLY A 75 -5.75 -27.02 14.42
CA GLY A 75 -4.96 -27.16 15.64
C GLY A 75 -3.82 -26.16 15.80
N CYS A 76 -3.67 -25.13 14.95
CA CYS A 76 -2.62 -24.13 15.10
C CYS A 76 -2.74 -23.39 16.46
N PRO A 77 -1.65 -23.16 17.22
CA PRO A 77 -0.25 -23.53 16.98
C PRO A 77 0.21 -24.85 17.64
N TRP A 78 -0.71 -25.68 18.12
CA TRP A 78 -0.42 -27.03 18.65
C TRP A 78 -0.02 -28.02 17.55
N ASN A 79 -0.50 -27.81 16.33
CA ASN A 79 -0.04 -28.48 15.12
C ASN A 79 0.49 -27.43 14.13
N ALA A 80 1.82 -27.34 13.98
CA ALA A 80 2.45 -26.42 13.04
C ALA A 80 2.01 -26.65 11.58
N THR A 81 1.65 -27.88 11.22
CA THR A 81 1.11 -28.22 9.89
C THR A 81 -0.25 -27.55 9.65
N ASP A 82 -1.08 -27.39 10.69
CA ASP A 82 -2.38 -26.73 10.55
C ASP A 82 -2.25 -25.21 10.38
N CYS A 83 -1.15 -24.61 10.84
CA CYS A 83 -0.83 -23.20 10.59
C CYS A 83 -0.50 -22.89 9.11
N ALA A 84 -0.21 -23.92 8.30
CA ALA A 84 0.14 -23.79 6.87
C ALA A 84 -1.01 -24.19 5.93
N ARG A 85 -2.24 -24.28 6.44
CA ARG A 85 -3.43 -24.65 5.65
C ARG A 85 -3.92 -23.49 4.78
N PRO A 86 -4.56 -23.77 3.63
CA PRO A 86 -5.38 -22.79 2.93
C PRO A 86 -6.40 -22.12 3.87
N ASP A 87 -6.67 -20.84 3.65
CA ASP A 87 -7.50 -19.95 4.48
C ASP A 87 -7.02 -19.75 5.95
N CYS A 88 -5.93 -20.40 6.41
CA CYS A 88 -5.40 -20.14 7.75
C CYS A 88 -4.49 -18.90 7.77
N ILE A 89 -4.92 -17.88 8.51
CA ILE A 89 -4.13 -16.71 8.85
C ILE A 89 -3.79 -16.77 10.34
N ALA A 90 -2.55 -17.15 10.66
CA ALA A 90 -2.08 -17.28 12.05
C ALA A 90 -1.71 -15.93 12.69
N ALA A 91 -1.27 -14.95 11.89
CA ALA A 91 -0.72 -13.67 12.35
C ALA A 91 0.36 -13.90 13.43
N ASP A 92 0.22 -13.24 14.59
CA ASP A 92 1.11 -13.34 15.76
C ASP A 92 0.54 -14.22 16.90
N GLY A 93 -0.53 -14.96 16.60
CA GLY A 93 -1.26 -15.80 17.55
C GLY A 93 -2.41 -15.10 18.28
N VAL A 94 -2.66 -13.82 18.00
CA VAL A 94 -3.85 -13.11 18.50
C VAL A 94 -4.96 -13.13 17.46
N SER A 95 -6.17 -13.46 17.91
CA SER A 95 -7.35 -13.66 17.07
C SER A 95 -8.17 -12.37 17.00
N ARG A 96 -8.24 -11.74 15.82
CA ARG A 96 -8.97 -10.50 15.55
C ARG A 96 -9.63 -10.49 14.17
N ALA A 97 -10.61 -9.61 13.96
CA ALA A 97 -11.18 -9.37 12.64
C ALA A 97 -10.16 -8.71 11.69
N LEU A 98 -10.28 -9.02 10.39
CA LEU A 98 -9.36 -8.65 9.31
C LEU A 98 -10.13 -8.19 8.05
N VAL A 99 -9.45 -7.47 7.16
CA VAL A 99 -9.88 -7.22 5.77
C VAL A 99 -8.79 -7.74 4.85
N VAL A 100 -9.09 -8.77 4.05
CA VAL A 100 -8.08 -9.53 3.29
C VAL A 100 -8.51 -9.80 1.85
N ILE A 101 -7.52 -10.07 0.98
CA ILE A 101 -7.76 -10.43 -0.42
C ILE A 101 -7.55 -11.94 -0.60
N ASN A 102 -8.54 -12.62 -1.18
CA ASN A 102 -8.55 -14.06 -1.44
C ASN A 102 -8.28 -14.91 -0.17
N ARG A 103 -8.59 -14.38 1.03
CA ARG A 103 -8.27 -14.96 2.35
C ARG A 103 -6.80 -15.26 2.58
N MET A 104 -5.93 -14.51 1.92
CA MET A 104 -4.49 -14.53 2.11
C MET A 104 -4.07 -13.30 2.90
N MET A 105 -3.14 -13.48 3.84
CA MET A 105 -2.41 -12.39 4.49
C MET A 105 -0.92 -12.78 4.58
N PRO A 106 -0.02 -12.16 3.79
CA PRO A 106 -0.26 -11.12 2.80
C PRO A 106 -1.20 -11.57 1.68
N GLY A 107 -1.82 -10.61 1.00
CA GLY A 107 -2.58 -10.87 -0.22
C GLY A 107 -1.69 -11.36 -1.38
N PRO A 108 -2.29 -11.69 -2.54
CA PRO A 108 -1.59 -12.25 -3.69
C PRO A 108 -0.35 -11.43 -4.13
N SER A 109 0.81 -12.09 -4.18
CA SER A 109 2.06 -11.53 -4.72
C SER A 109 1.98 -11.45 -6.26
N LEU A 110 2.04 -10.24 -6.79
CA LEU A 110 1.98 -9.97 -8.23
C LEU A 110 3.39 -9.98 -8.82
N GLN A 111 3.66 -10.98 -9.66
CA GLN A 111 4.96 -11.18 -10.29
C GLN A 111 4.81 -11.05 -11.80
N VAL A 112 5.44 -10.02 -12.38
CA VAL A 112 5.34 -9.67 -13.81
C VAL A 112 6.70 -9.24 -14.39
N CYS A 113 6.80 -9.17 -15.71
CA CYS A 113 7.95 -8.60 -16.40
C CYS A 113 7.66 -7.15 -16.83
N VAL A 114 8.72 -6.34 -16.96
CA VAL A 114 8.60 -4.96 -17.47
C VAL A 114 7.89 -4.92 -18.83
N GLY A 115 6.93 -4.00 -18.97
CA GLY A 115 6.08 -3.82 -20.15
C GLY A 115 4.86 -4.76 -20.24
N ASP A 116 4.72 -5.74 -19.34
CA ASP A 116 3.48 -6.53 -19.19
C ASP A 116 2.28 -5.64 -18.87
N ARG A 117 1.08 -6.06 -19.26
CA ARG A 117 -0.17 -5.39 -18.88
C ARG A 117 -0.80 -6.10 -17.68
N LEU A 118 -0.92 -5.39 -16.56
CA LEU A 118 -1.71 -5.86 -15.42
C LEU A 118 -3.20 -5.62 -15.69
N GLU A 119 -4.02 -6.62 -15.38
CA GLU A 119 -5.48 -6.57 -15.39
C GLU A 119 -5.98 -7.21 -14.09
N VAL A 120 -6.28 -6.39 -13.07
CA VAL A 120 -6.72 -6.88 -11.76
C VAL A 120 -8.18 -6.52 -11.54
N THR A 121 -9.06 -7.53 -11.48
CA THR A 121 -10.48 -7.36 -11.12
C THR A 121 -10.62 -7.41 -9.60
N VAL A 122 -10.95 -6.29 -8.98
CA VAL A 122 -11.26 -6.21 -7.55
C VAL A 122 -12.76 -6.36 -7.37
N HIS A 123 -13.17 -7.42 -6.67
CA HIS A 123 -14.53 -7.74 -6.29
C HIS A 123 -14.70 -7.44 -4.80
N ASN A 124 -15.51 -6.43 -4.46
CA ASN A 124 -15.76 -6.10 -3.06
C ASN A 124 -16.90 -6.99 -2.52
N HIS A 125 -16.56 -7.94 -1.66
CA HIS A 125 -17.51 -8.84 -1.01
C HIS A 125 -17.79 -8.47 0.46
N MET A 126 -17.23 -7.35 0.95
CA MET A 126 -17.60 -6.79 2.25
C MET A 126 -19.05 -6.26 2.20
N PRO A 127 -19.83 -6.41 3.29
CA PRO A 127 -21.26 -6.07 3.28
C PRO A 127 -21.55 -4.56 3.41
N GLU A 128 -20.62 -3.81 4.00
CA GLU A 128 -20.86 -2.44 4.47
C GLU A 128 -19.76 -1.44 4.04
N GLN A 129 -18.52 -1.91 3.86
CA GLN A 129 -17.38 -1.05 3.55
C GLN A 129 -17.13 -0.96 2.05
N SER A 130 -16.87 0.25 1.55
CA SER A 130 -16.24 0.43 0.24
C SER A 130 -14.73 0.14 0.31
N THR A 131 -14.06 -0.03 -0.83
CA THR A 131 -12.61 -0.33 -0.88
C THR A 131 -11.96 0.22 -2.14
N SER A 132 -10.64 0.17 -2.20
CA SER A 132 -9.84 0.50 -3.38
C SER A 132 -8.56 -0.33 -3.39
N VAL A 133 -7.73 -0.23 -4.44
CA VAL A 133 -6.38 -0.79 -4.45
C VAL A 133 -5.44 0.19 -5.14
N HIS A 134 -4.52 0.77 -4.38
CA HIS A 134 -3.40 1.56 -4.89
C HIS A 134 -2.22 0.65 -5.26
N TRP A 135 -1.36 1.14 -6.14
CA TRP A 135 -0.24 0.42 -6.77
C TRP A 135 1.07 1.15 -6.47
N HIS A 136 1.49 1.10 -5.20
CA HIS A 136 2.57 1.92 -4.64
C HIS A 136 3.86 1.88 -5.48
N GLY A 137 4.24 3.05 -6.01
CA GLY A 137 5.42 3.26 -6.87
C GLY A 137 5.19 3.01 -8.37
N MET A 138 4.00 2.54 -8.78
CA MET A 138 3.62 2.52 -10.19
C MET A 138 3.17 3.92 -10.62
N GLN A 139 3.89 4.53 -11.56
CA GLN A 139 3.64 5.92 -11.98
C GLN A 139 2.34 6.12 -12.79
N GLN A 140 1.57 5.06 -13.11
CA GLN A 140 0.28 5.16 -13.82
C GLN A 140 0.28 6.04 -15.10
N ARG A 141 1.41 6.09 -15.82
CA ARG A 141 1.59 6.96 -17.01
C ARG A 141 0.56 6.63 -18.10
N GLY A 142 -0.28 7.60 -18.43
CA GLY A 142 -1.40 7.43 -19.37
C GLY A 142 -2.58 6.60 -18.83
N THR A 143 -2.52 6.14 -17.57
CA THR A 143 -3.60 5.45 -16.86
C THR A 143 -3.88 6.02 -15.45
N PRO A 144 -3.94 7.36 -15.24
CA PRO A 144 -4.10 7.95 -13.90
C PRO A 144 -5.41 7.51 -13.21
N TYR A 145 -6.44 7.15 -13.99
CA TYR A 145 -7.68 6.53 -13.52
C TYR A 145 -7.53 5.14 -12.88
N MET A 146 -6.36 4.53 -12.96
CA MET A 146 -6.05 3.21 -12.39
C MET A 146 -5.19 3.32 -11.13
N ASP A 147 -4.95 4.52 -10.62
CA ASP A 147 -4.14 4.78 -9.43
C ASP A 147 -4.80 4.32 -8.13
N GLY A 148 -6.13 4.23 -8.07
CA GLY A 148 -6.83 3.61 -6.95
C GLY A 148 -7.02 4.47 -5.71
N VAL A 149 -6.92 5.80 -5.81
CA VAL A 149 -7.19 6.71 -4.67
C VAL A 149 -8.64 7.19 -4.73
N PRO A 150 -9.48 6.88 -3.72
CA PRO A 150 -10.84 7.40 -3.60
C PRO A 150 -10.86 8.93 -3.61
N PHE A 151 -11.83 9.51 -4.30
CA PHE A 151 -12.09 10.95 -4.34
C PHE A 151 -10.95 11.83 -4.93
N VAL A 152 -9.78 11.25 -5.26
CA VAL A 152 -8.76 11.87 -6.11
C VAL A 152 -8.84 11.32 -7.53
N THR A 153 -8.53 10.04 -7.75
CA THR A 153 -8.44 9.45 -9.09
C THR A 153 -9.68 8.65 -9.51
N GLN A 154 -10.42 8.09 -8.56
CA GLN A 154 -11.65 7.33 -8.81
C GLN A 154 -12.65 7.35 -7.65
N CYS A 155 -13.85 6.82 -7.87
CA CYS A 155 -14.76 6.47 -6.77
C CYS A 155 -14.31 5.15 -6.11
N PRO A 156 -14.53 4.98 -4.80
CA PRO A 156 -14.24 3.71 -4.13
C PRO A 156 -15.23 2.62 -4.59
N VAL A 157 -14.74 1.38 -4.66
CA VAL A 157 -15.49 0.19 -5.07
C VAL A 157 -16.50 -0.16 -3.98
N GLN A 158 -17.78 0.07 -4.26
CA GLN A 158 -18.88 -0.11 -3.31
C GLN A 158 -19.07 -1.60 -2.91
N PRO A 159 -19.68 -1.89 -1.75
CA PRO A 159 -20.15 -3.23 -1.38
C PRO A 159 -20.85 -3.94 -2.55
N HIS A 160 -20.53 -5.23 -2.74
CA HIS A 160 -21.06 -6.09 -3.79
C HIS A 160 -20.85 -5.61 -5.24
N SER A 161 -19.96 -4.64 -5.46
CA SER A 161 -19.57 -4.17 -6.80
C SER A 161 -18.18 -4.68 -7.20
N SER A 162 -17.76 -4.41 -8.44
CA SER A 162 -16.43 -4.81 -8.92
C SER A 162 -15.84 -3.77 -9.88
N PHE A 163 -14.53 -3.59 -9.82
CA PHE A 163 -13.77 -2.65 -10.65
C PHE A 163 -12.50 -3.32 -11.18
N ARG A 164 -12.09 -3.02 -12.41
CA ARG A 164 -10.91 -3.64 -13.04
C ARG A 164 -9.83 -2.63 -13.35
N TYR A 165 -8.80 -2.62 -12.50
CA TYR A 165 -7.55 -1.89 -12.71
C TYR A 165 -6.81 -2.44 -13.93
N SER A 166 -6.29 -1.56 -14.79
CA SER A 166 -5.70 -2.01 -16.06
C SER A 166 -4.64 -1.05 -16.63
N PHE A 167 -3.40 -1.23 -16.19
CA PHE A 167 -2.23 -0.40 -16.49
C PHE A 167 -1.06 -1.22 -17.03
N ARG A 168 0.09 -0.59 -17.29
CA ARG A 168 1.32 -1.28 -17.71
C ARG A 168 2.33 -1.34 -16.57
N ALA A 169 3.04 -2.47 -16.46
CA ALA A 169 4.15 -2.64 -15.54
C ALA A 169 5.43 -2.00 -16.14
N ASP A 170 5.42 -0.68 -16.33
CA ASP A 170 6.52 0.04 -17.01
C ASP A 170 7.62 0.49 -16.04
N THR A 171 7.31 0.76 -14.76
CA THR A 171 8.32 0.94 -13.70
C THR A 171 8.88 -0.42 -13.28
N PRO A 172 10.19 -0.72 -13.45
CA PRO A 172 10.81 -1.93 -12.90
C PRO A 172 11.04 -1.81 -11.39
N GLY A 173 11.26 -2.94 -10.71
CA GLY A 173 11.74 -2.99 -9.33
C GLY A 173 10.76 -3.59 -8.33
N THR A 174 10.91 -3.20 -7.06
CA THR A 174 10.11 -3.67 -5.92
C THR A 174 9.06 -2.63 -5.54
N HIS A 175 7.81 -3.03 -5.71
CA HIS A 175 6.61 -2.26 -5.43
C HIS A 175 5.68 -3.09 -4.53
N PHE A 176 4.54 -2.52 -4.17
CA PHE A 176 3.47 -3.26 -3.53
C PHE A 176 2.10 -2.70 -3.94
N TRP A 177 1.05 -3.37 -3.53
CA TRP A 177 -0.31 -2.88 -3.62
C TRP A 177 -0.94 -2.93 -2.23
N HIS A 178 -1.85 -1.99 -1.95
CA HIS A 178 -2.60 -1.94 -0.70
C HIS A 178 -3.97 -1.29 -0.91
N SER A 179 -4.91 -1.51 0.00
CA SER A 179 -6.12 -0.68 0.05
C SER A 179 -5.75 0.76 0.45
N HIS A 180 -6.35 1.73 -0.24
CA HIS A 180 -6.19 3.17 0.00
C HIS A 180 -7.56 3.73 0.46
N THR A 181 -8.15 3.10 1.48
CA THR A 181 -9.53 3.39 1.93
C THR A 181 -9.68 3.04 3.41
N GLY A 182 -9.55 4.04 4.27
CA GLY A 182 -9.47 3.79 5.71
C GLY A 182 -8.27 2.93 6.06
N CYS A 183 -8.24 2.41 7.29
CA CYS A 183 -7.16 1.56 7.78
C CYS A 183 -7.17 0.11 7.23
N GLN A 184 -7.79 -0.16 6.08
CA GLN A 184 -7.92 -1.53 5.53
C GLN A 184 -6.58 -2.21 5.24
N ARG A 185 -5.54 -1.44 4.86
CA ARG A 185 -4.16 -1.93 4.69
C ARG A 185 -3.63 -2.61 5.95
N ALA A 186 -3.79 -1.95 7.10
CA ALA A 186 -3.37 -2.44 8.41
C ALA A 186 -4.07 -3.74 8.84
N ASP A 187 -5.32 -3.92 8.39
CA ASP A 187 -6.15 -5.09 8.69
C ASP A 187 -5.95 -6.27 7.70
N GLY A 188 -4.98 -6.16 6.79
CA GLY A 188 -4.50 -7.26 5.94
C GLY A 188 -4.62 -7.04 4.42
N ALA A 189 -5.19 -5.92 3.97
CA ALA A 189 -5.43 -5.63 2.55
C ALA A 189 -4.17 -5.09 1.86
N VAL A 190 -3.11 -5.90 1.81
CA VAL A 190 -1.77 -5.54 1.29
C VAL A 190 -1.06 -6.76 0.69
N GLY A 191 -0.27 -6.55 -0.38
CA GLY A 191 0.55 -7.60 -0.99
C GLY A 191 1.63 -7.09 -1.94
N LEU A 192 2.62 -7.94 -2.23
CA LEU A 192 3.80 -7.57 -3.03
C LEU A 192 3.47 -7.36 -4.53
N LEU A 193 4.22 -6.46 -5.18
CA LEU A 193 4.24 -6.28 -6.63
C LEU A 193 5.69 -6.20 -7.12
N THR A 194 6.15 -7.15 -7.91
CA THR A 194 7.53 -7.13 -8.45
C THR A 194 7.49 -7.07 -9.97
N VAL A 195 8.07 -6.00 -10.51
CA VAL A 195 8.21 -5.79 -11.97
C VAL A 195 9.64 -6.11 -12.35
N ARG A 196 9.84 -7.34 -12.84
CA ARG A 196 11.17 -7.90 -13.09
C ARG A 196 11.68 -7.52 -14.49
N VAL A 197 12.98 -7.23 -14.59
CA VAL A 197 13.68 -7.07 -15.86
C VAL A 197 14.42 -8.38 -16.21
N PRO A 198 14.78 -8.63 -17.48
CA PRO A 198 15.68 -9.72 -17.82
C PRO A 198 17.03 -9.53 -17.13
N LYS A 199 17.58 -10.57 -16.48
CA LYS A 199 18.83 -10.48 -15.68
C LYS A 199 20.08 -9.98 -16.44
N VAL A 200 20.04 -10.00 -17.78
CA VAL A 200 21.08 -9.44 -18.67
C VAL A 200 20.94 -7.93 -18.95
N LEU A 201 19.83 -7.33 -18.50
CA LEU A 201 19.52 -5.89 -18.54
C LEU A 201 19.39 -5.29 -17.13
N ASP A 202 19.46 -6.14 -16.08
CA ASP A 202 19.52 -5.70 -14.69
C ASP A 202 20.94 -5.20 -14.38
N PRO A 203 21.15 -3.92 -13.98
CA PRO A 203 22.50 -3.41 -13.73
C PRO A 203 23.14 -4.06 -12.50
N HIS A 204 22.34 -4.65 -11.60
CA HIS A 204 22.78 -5.44 -10.46
C HIS A 204 22.79 -6.95 -10.75
N GLY A 205 22.48 -7.38 -11.97
CA GLY A 205 22.35 -8.79 -12.37
C GLY A 205 23.61 -9.66 -12.15
N ALA A 206 24.78 -9.05 -11.95
CA ALA A 206 26.01 -9.75 -11.59
C ALA A 206 26.24 -9.89 -10.07
N LEU A 207 25.53 -9.13 -9.24
CA LEU A 207 25.72 -9.04 -7.78
C LEU A 207 24.98 -10.14 -7.01
N TYR A 208 23.88 -10.65 -7.57
CA TYR A 208 23.09 -11.74 -6.99
C TYR A 208 23.05 -12.95 -7.93
N ASP A 209 22.91 -14.14 -7.37
CA ASP A 209 22.73 -15.40 -8.11
C ASP A 209 21.24 -15.74 -8.23
N VAL A 210 20.51 -15.64 -7.11
CA VAL A 210 19.08 -15.97 -6.98
C VAL A 210 18.25 -14.70 -6.72
N ASP A 211 17.11 -14.60 -7.40
CA ASP A 211 16.06 -13.59 -7.20
C ASP A 211 14.73 -14.24 -7.60
N VAL A 212 13.95 -14.64 -6.59
CA VAL A 212 12.69 -15.41 -6.75
C VAL A 212 11.59 -14.82 -5.85
N PRO A 213 10.30 -15.10 -6.08
CA PRO A 213 9.21 -14.52 -5.29
C PRO A 213 9.29 -14.84 -3.77
N GLU A 214 9.90 -15.96 -3.40
CA GLU A 214 10.01 -16.46 -2.03
C GLU A 214 11.02 -15.67 -1.16
N HIS A 215 11.84 -14.79 -1.76
CA HIS A 215 12.71 -13.86 -1.03
C HIS A 215 12.14 -12.42 -0.96
N GLY A 216 10.84 -12.27 -1.23
CA GLY A 216 10.08 -11.08 -0.86
C GLY A 216 9.83 -11.02 0.65
N VAL A 217 10.03 -9.85 1.24
CA VAL A 217 9.92 -9.61 2.69
C VAL A 217 8.96 -8.44 2.92
N LEU A 218 7.66 -8.73 3.01
CA LEU A 218 6.65 -7.74 3.36
C LEU A 218 6.55 -7.65 4.89
N VAL A 219 6.75 -6.45 5.43
CA VAL A 219 6.77 -6.18 6.87
C VAL A 219 5.81 -5.06 7.23
N TRP A 220 5.14 -5.15 8.37
CA TRP A 220 4.32 -4.07 8.91
C TRP A 220 4.15 -4.20 10.42
N ASP A 221 4.00 -3.07 11.10
CA ASP A 221 3.50 -3.02 12.48
C ASP A 221 2.06 -3.58 12.57
N TRP A 222 1.74 -4.18 13.72
CA TRP A 222 0.50 -4.93 13.92
C TRP A 222 -0.19 -4.55 15.21
N THR A 223 -1.52 -4.62 15.20
CA THR A 223 -2.36 -4.32 16.36
C THR A 223 -3.31 -5.47 16.67
N HIS A 224 -3.66 -5.63 17.95
CA HIS A 224 -4.56 -6.70 18.41
C HIS A 224 -6.05 -6.35 18.26
N THR A 225 -6.36 -5.08 18.05
CA THR A 225 -7.68 -4.58 17.63
C THR A 225 -7.66 -4.22 16.13
N PRO A 226 -8.83 -4.22 15.45
CA PRO A 226 -8.96 -3.67 14.10
C PRO A 226 -8.49 -2.22 14.06
N ALA A 227 -7.76 -1.84 13.01
CA ALA A 227 -7.05 -0.56 12.97
C ALA A 227 -8.01 0.64 13.01
N ALA A 228 -9.19 0.54 12.40
CA ALA A 228 -10.24 1.55 12.51
C ALA A 228 -10.79 1.70 13.95
N SER A 229 -10.87 0.61 14.72
CA SER A 229 -11.23 0.67 16.14
C SER A 229 -10.14 1.33 16.98
N LYS A 230 -8.87 1.04 16.70
CA LYS A 230 -7.73 1.69 17.39
C LYS A 230 -7.62 3.18 17.03
N PHE A 231 -7.92 3.56 15.79
CA PHE A 231 -8.02 4.96 15.37
C PHE A 231 -9.07 5.72 16.19
N LEU A 232 -10.30 5.18 16.30
CA LEU A 232 -11.35 5.82 17.10
C LEU A 232 -11.02 5.86 18.59
N ALA A 233 -10.41 4.79 19.13
CA ALA A 233 -9.99 4.73 20.53
C ALA A 233 -8.89 5.74 20.85
N HIS A 234 -7.92 5.92 19.95
CA HIS A 234 -6.86 6.91 20.11
C HIS A 234 -7.42 8.34 20.14
N HIS A 235 -8.23 8.72 19.14
CA HIS A 235 -8.69 10.10 18.98
C HIS A 235 -9.83 10.48 19.95
N HIS A 236 -10.66 9.54 20.41
CA HIS A 236 -11.85 9.85 21.24
C HIS A 236 -11.86 9.21 22.63
N ALA A 237 -11.19 8.07 22.83
CA ALA A 237 -11.21 7.36 24.12
C ALA A 237 -9.92 7.54 24.95
N GLY A 238 -8.86 8.12 24.37
CA GLY A 238 -7.57 8.28 25.04
C GLY A 238 -6.76 6.98 25.14
N ASP A 239 -6.94 6.07 24.18
CA ASP A 239 -6.00 4.96 23.94
C ASP A 239 -4.75 5.47 23.20
N ASP A 240 -3.74 4.62 23.02
CA ASP A 240 -2.54 4.94 22.26
C ASP A 240 -2.56 4.37 20.83
N ASN A 241 -1.69 4.94 19.99
CA ASN A 241 -1.43 4.53 18.61
C ASN A 241 -0.21 3.59 18.49
N LYS A 242 0.18 2.86 19.55
CA LYS A 242 1.41 2.03 19.56
C LYS A 242 1.15 0.63 19.00
N ALA A 243 2.13 0.08 18.29
CA ALA A 243 2.05 -1.28 17.75
C ALA A 243 2.06 -2.33 18.87
N ASP A 244 1.31 -3.41 18.71
CA ASP A 244 1.23 -4.52 19.66
C ASP A 244 2.20 -5.67 19.28
N SER A 245 2.56 -5.78 18.00
CA SER A 245 3.68 -6.59 17.48
C SER A 245 4.10 -6.11 16.08
N VAL A 246 4.96 -6.87 15.39
CA VAL A 246 5.35 -6.68 13.97
C VAL A 246 5.14 -8.00 13.25
N LEU A 247 4.73 -7.98 11.97
CA LEU A 247 4.60 -9.18 11.14
C LEU A 247 5.64 -9.20 10.02
N ILE A 248 6.11 -10.41 9.67
CA ILE A 248 6.94 -10.69 8.50
C ILE A 248 6.20 -11.70 7.63
N ASN A 249 5.86 -11.34 6.40
CA ASN A 249 5.03 -12.15 5.50
C ASN A 249 3.79 -12.74 6.20
N GLY A 250 3.09 -11.90 6.99
CA GLY A 250 1.85 -12.26 7.69
C GLY A 250 2.02 -13.16 8.93
N LYS A 251 3.26 -13.37 9.39
CA LYS A 251 3.61 -14.24 10.52
C LYS A 251 4.34 -13.45 11.61
N GLY A 252 4.08 -13.79 12.87
CA GLY A 252 4.81 -13.27 14.01
C GLY A 252 4.62 -14.12 15.28
N VAL A 253 5.14 -13.64 16.41
CA VAL A 253 5.10 -14.31 17.72
C VAL A 253 4.88 -13.28 18.84
N SER A 254 3.62 -12.93 19.10
CA SER A 254 3.24 -12.13 20.27
C SER A 254 2.81 -13.02 21.45
N ARG A 255 2.23 -14.20 21.17
CA ARG A 255 1.64 -15.08 22.19
C ARG A 255 2.37 -16.42 22.35
N VAL A 256 2.79 -16.71 23.59
CA VAL A 256 3.16 -18.07 24.03
C VAL A 256 1.93 -18.80 24.54
N PHE A 257 1.60 -19.93 23.92
CA PHE A 257 0.52 -20.82 24.28
C PHE A 257 1.02 -21.88 25.26
N ARG A 258 0.20 -22.30 26.23
CA ARG A 258 0.52 -23.34 27.22
C ARG A 258 -0.57 -24.41 27.24
N SER A 259 -0.18 -25.67 27.40
CA SER A 259 -1.09 -26.80 27.53
C SER A 259 -1.88 -26.72 28.85
N ALA A 260 -2.97 -27.49 28.97
CA ALA A 260 -3.84 -27.45 30.16
C ALA A 260 -3.15 -27.89 31.46
N ASP A 261 -2.07 -28.67 31.37
CA ASP A 261 -1.18 -29.08 32.46
C ASP A 261 0.07 -28.18 32.61
N GLY A 262 0.24 -27.19 31.72
CA GLY A 262 1.40 -26.31 31.65
C GLY A 262 2.70 -26.96 31.17
N ALA A 263 2.70 -28.26 30.85
CA ALA A 263 3.91 -29.04 30.54
C ALA A 263 4.49 -28.76 29.14
N VAL A 264 3.68 -28.28 28.19
CA VAL A 264 4.09 -27.98 26.82
C VAL A 264 3.77 -26.52 26.50
N THR A 265 4.72 -25.84 25.87
CA THR A 265 4.56 -24.46 25.38
C THR A 265 4.84 -24.38 23.89
N THR A 266 4.04 -23.62 23.14
CA THR A 266 4.21 -23.43 21.70
C THR A 266 3.92 -21.97 21.30
N THR A 267 4.29 -21.60 20.08
CA THR A 267 4.09 -20.27 19.47
C THR A 267 3.63 -20.43 18.02
N THR A 268 3.06 -19.38 17.43
CA THR A 268 2.83 -19.30 15.99
C THR A 268 4.15 -19.44 15.20
N PRO A 269 4.11 -19.99 13.97
CA PRO A 269 5.32 -20.20 13.18
C PRO A 269 5.87 -18.87 12.64
N ARG A 270 7.19 -18.71 12.69
CA ARG A 270 7.93 -17.60 12.08
C ARG A 270 8.04 -17.77 10.56
N GLU A 271 8.42 -16.71 9.85
CA GLU A 271 8.79 -16.83 8.43
C GLU A 271 10.16 -17.51 8.27
N VAL A 272 10.32 -18.32 7.21
CA VAL A 272 11.56 -19.09 6.95
C VAL A 272 12.04 -18.90 5.51
N PHE A 273 13.13 -18.16 5.34
CA PHE A 273 13.78 -17.94 4.05
C PHE A 273 14.86 -18.99 3.81
N GLN A 274 14.63 -19.86 2.83
CA GLN A 274 15.57 -20.93 2.47
C GLN A 274 16.70 -20.38 1.58
N VAL A 275 17.95 -20.71 1.90
CA VAL A 275 19.16 -20.34 1.14
C VAL A 275 20.13 -21.52 1.01
N LYS A 276 21.06 -21.44 0.07
CA LYS A 276 22.11 -22.43 -0.17
C LYS A 276 23.48 -21.79 -0.01
N GLN A 277 24.36 -22.44 0.73
CA GLN A 277 25.72 -21.94 0.99
C GLN A 277 26.46 -21.60 -0.32
N GLY A 278 27.14 -20.46 -0.35
CA GLY A 278 27.93 -19.98 -1.49
C GLY A 278 27.13 -19.33 -2.61
N LEU A 279 25.83 -19.05 -2.43
CA LEU A 279 25.01 -18.27 -3.37
C LEU A 279 24.59 -16.92 -2.78
N ARG A 280 24.41 -15.93 -3.65
CA ARG A 280 23.96 -14.58 -3.30
C ARG A 280 22.48 -14.40 -3.63
N TYR A 281 21.70 -13.90 -2.69
CA TYR A 281 20.24 -13.81 -2.75
C TYR A 281 19.78 -12.36 -2.72
N ARG A 282 18.99 -11.95 -3.72
CA ARG A 282 18.30 -10.64 -3.72
C ARG A 282 17.02 -10.75 -2.90
N PHE A 283 17.05 -10.19 -1.70
CA PHE A 283 15.87 -9.98 -0.86
C PHE A 283 15.20 -8.66 -1.25
N ARG A 284 13.87 -8.64 -1.19
CA ARG A 284 13.03 -7.50 -1.60
C ARG A 284 12.15 -7.08 -0.42
N LEU A 285 12.66 -6.16 0.39
CA LEU A 285 11.98 -5.60 1.57
C LEU A 285 10.92 -4.59 1.14
N VAL A 286 9.75 -4.67 1.78
CA VAL A 286 8.67 -3.69 1.67
C VAL A 286 8.15 -3.41 3.07
N ASN A 287 8.26 -2.17 3.57
CA ASN A 287 7.61 -1.78 4.82
C ASN A 287 6.23 -1.17 4.50
N ALA A 288 5.17 -1.93 4.75
CA ALA A 288 3.78 -1.50 4.63
C ALA A 288 3.16 -1.05 5.97
N GLY A 289 4.00 -0.83 6.99
CA GLY A 289 3.64 -0.33 8.31
C GLY A 289 2.76 0.91 8.30
N PHE A 290 1.84 1.01 9.26
CA PHE A 290 0.72 1.97 9.21
C PHE A 290 0.73 2.96 10.38
N LEU A 291 1.50 2.69 11.43
CA LEU A 291 1.78 3.56 12.56
C LEU A 291 3.19 4.19 12.43
N ASN A 292 3.59 5.01 13.41
CA ASN A 292 4.93 5.59 13.48
C ASN A 292 5.98 4.56 13.98
N CYS A 293 6.12 3.44 13.27
CA CYS A 293 7.06 2.38 13.57
C CYS A 293 8.06 2.15 12.42
N PRO A 294 9.19 2.88 12.42
CA PRO A 294 10.33 2.54 11.58
C PRO A 294 10.91 1.18 12.01
N LEU A 295 11.32 0.35 11.04
CA LEU A 295 11.81 -1.01 11.30
C LEU A 295 13.29 -1.12 10.92
N GLU A 296 14.16 -1.46 11.88
CA GLU A 296 15.57 -1.79 11.63
C GLU A 296 15.71 -3.26 11.24
N LEU A 297 16.07 -3.53 9.97
CA LEU A 297 16.43 -4.84 9.46
C LEU A 297 17.91 -5.15 9.70
N SER A 298 18.17 -6.40 10.12
CA SER A 298 19.50 -6.97 10.28
C SER A 298 19.48 -8.50 10.07
N VAL A 299 20.63 -9.11 9.84
CA VAL A 299 20.77 -10.58 9.72
C VAL A 299 22.02 -11.03 10.49
N ASP A 300 21.84 -11.94 11.45
CA ASP A 300 22.91 -12.44 12.33
C ASP A 300 24.08 -13.01 11.50
N ASN A 301 25.30 -12.55 11.79
CA ASN A 301 26.56 -12.89 11.11
C ASN A 301 26.67 -12.53 9.61
N HIS A 302 25.68 -11.86 9.01
CA HIS A 302 25.72 -11.47 7.59
C HIS A 302 25.86 -9.94 7.46
N THR A 303 26.15 -9.46 6.23
CA THR A 303 26.05 -8.03 5.87
C THR A 303 25.07 -7.87 4.71
N LEU A 304 24.40 -6.71 4.65
CA LEU A 304 23.44 -6.39 3.60
C LEU A 304 24.14 -5.56 2.53
N LEU A 305 24.09 -5.97 1.27
CA LEU A 305 24.51 -5.14 0.14
C LEU A 305 23.28 -4.49 -0.49
N VAL A 306 22.98 -3.24 -0.10
CA VAL A 306 21.88 -2.44 -0.65
C VAL A 306 22.14 -2.15 -2.12
N ILE A 307 21.15 -2.39 -2.98
CA ILE A 307 21.25 -2.19 -4.43
C ILE A 307 20.10 -1.37 -5.04
N ALA A 308 18.94 -1.27 -4.40
CA ALA A 308 17.85 -0.39 -4.85
C ALA A 308 17.02 0.14 -3.67
N SER A 309 16.40 1.31 -3.85
CA SER A 309 15.34 1.82 -2.97
C SER A 309 14.14 2.22 -3.83
N ASP A 310 12.91 1.93 -3.35
CA ASP A 310 11.63 2.20 -4.02
C ASP A 310 11.51 1.67 -5.47
N GLY A 311 12.36 0.70 -5.84
CA GLY A 311 12.45 0.14 -7.19
C GLY A 311 13.49 0.80 -8.11
N ALA A 312 14.15 1.88 -7.68
CA ALA A 312 15.23 2.54 -8.42
C ALA A 312 16.63 2.06 -7.99
N ASP A 313 17.48 1.79 -8.98
CA ASP A 313 18.83 1.27 -8.81
C ASP A 313 19.81 2.31 -8.20
N VAL A 314 20.52 1.93 -7.14
CA VAL A 314 21.54 2.76 -6.47
C VAL A 314 22.93 2.14 -6.53
N LYS A 315 23.99 2.94 -6.46
CA LYS A 315 25.37 2.43 -6.39
C LYS A 315 25.50 1.54 -5.14
N PRO A 316 25.97 0.27 -5.26
CA PRO A 316 25.84 -0.68 -4.15
C PRO A 316 26.58 -0.26 -2.88
N VAL A 317 25.88 -0.29 -1.74
CA VAL A 317 26.42 0.05 -0.41
C VAL A 317 26.33 -1.17 0.50
N ARG A 318 27.45 -1.57 1.14
CA ARG A 318 27.45 -2.67 2.11
C ARG A 318 27.29 -2.13 3.52
N VAL A 319 26.28 -2.60 4.23
CA VAL A 319 25.86 -2.14 5.57
C VAL A 319 25.64 -3.32 6.52
N ASN A 320 25.54 -3.02 7.81
CA ASN A 320 25.18 -3.99 8.85
C ASN A 320 23.66 -3.99 9.10
N THR A 321 23.05 -2.80 9.15
CA THR A 321 21.60 -2.64 9.34
C THR A 321 21.01 -1.60 8.39
N LEU A 322 19.69 -1.66 8.22
CA LEU A 322 18.90 -0.80 7.33
C LEU A 322 17.62 -0.44 8.07
N VAL A 323 17.31 0.84 8.23
CA VAL A 323 16.00 1.28 8.73
C VAL A 323 15.08 1.54 7.55
N SER A 324 13.85 1.01 7.60
CA SER A 324 12.82 1.25 6.58
C SER A 324 11.60 1.89 7.21
N TYR A 325 11.09 2.94 6.59
CA TYR A 325 9.86 3.64 7.01
C TYR A 325 8.64 3.15 6.21
N ALA A 326 7.43 3.46 6.69
CA ALA A 326 6.18 3.12 6.01
C ALA A 326 6.16 3.61 4.55
N GLY A 327 5.84 2.72 3.61
CA GLY A 327 5.78 2.98 2.16
C GLY A 327 7.11 2.80 1.41
N GLU A 328 8.23 2.63 2.12
CA GLU A 328 9.53 2.40 1.48
C GLU A 328 9.76 0.93 1.07
N ARG A 329 10.58 0.75 0.04
CA ARG A 329 11.07 -0.56 -0.40
C ARG A 329 12.58 -0.54 -0.55
N TRP A 330 13.20 -1.69 -0.30
CA TRP A 330 14.65 -1.84 -0.33
C TRP A 330 15.04 -3.21 -0.90
N ASP A 331 15.89 -3.21 -1.93
CA ASP A 331 16.49 -4.43 -2.44
C ASP A 331 17.89 -4.58 -1.84
N VAL A 332 18.11 -5.70 -1.13
CA VAL A 332 19.40 -6.03 -0.52
C VAL A 332 19.87 -7.39 -1.00
N VAL A 333 21.16 -7.51 -1.29
CA VAL A 333 21.80 -8.80 -1.56
C VAL A 333 22.41 -9.33 -0.27
N VAL A 334 22.01 -10.54 0.13
CA VAL A 334 22.62 -11.30 1.22
C VAL A 334 23.41 -12.45 0.60
N GLU A 335 24.68 -12.56 0.97
CA GLU A 335 25.59 -13.61 0.52
C GLU A 335 25.59 -14.75 1.54
N ALA A 336 25.27 -15.97 1.12
CA ALA A 336 25.17 -17.12 2.03
C ALA A 336 26.55 -17.75 2.31
N ASP A 337 27.47 -16.94 2.88
CA ASP A 337 28.88 -17.29 3.11
C ASP A 337 29.15 -17.99 4.46
N GLN A 338 28.19 -17.99 5.38
CA GLN A 338 28.32 -18.56 6.71
C GLN A 338 28.29 -20.11 6.69
N PRO A 339 28.66 -20.80 7.80
CA PRO A 339 28.44 -22.24 7.96
C PRO A 339 26.97 -22.65 7.76
N VAL A 340 26.74 -23.91 7.37
CA VAL A 340 25.38 -24.46 7.19
C VAL A 340 24.69 -24.59 8.54
N ASP A 341 23.86 -23.60 8.85
CA ASP A 341 23.02 -23.50 10.05
C ASP A 341 21.77 -22.65 9.74
N SER A 342 20.97 -22.32 10.75
CA SER A 342 19.94 -21.28 10.66
C SER A 342 20.42 -20.00 11.36
N TYR A 343 20.07 -18.83 10.81
CA TYR A 343 20.43 -17.50 11.33
C TYR A 343 19.18 -16.63 11.50
N TRP A 344 19.16 -15.72 12.49
CA TRP A 344 18.04 -14.78 12.64
C TRP A 344 18.13 -13.63 11.63
N MET A 345 17.02 -13.36 10.94
CA MET A 345 16.78 -12.11 10.23
C MET A 345 15.85 -11.28 11.11
N ARG A 346 16.39 -10.27 11.80
CA ARG A 346 15.69 -9.53 12.86
C ARG A 346 15.11 -8.22 12.33
N LEU A 347 13.92 -7.87 12.82
CA LEU A 347 13.31 -6.56 12.73
C LEU A 347 13.17 -5.98 14.13
N HIS A 348 13.83 -4.86 14.39
CA HIS A 348 13.65 -4.09 15.62
C HIS A 348 12.72 -2.89 15.35
N GLY A 349 11.65 -2.75 16.13
CA GLY A 349 10.70 -1.65 15.97
C GLY A 349 11.11 -0.40 16.75
N LEU A 350 11.27 0.72 16.03
CA LEU A 350 11.67 2.01 16.59
C LEU A 350 10.45 2.90 16.90
N LEU A 351 10.69 4.06 17.53
CA LEU A 351 9.68 5.04 17.94
C LEU A 351 8.44 4.40 18.61
N ASP A 352 7.26 4.42 17.96
CA ASP A 352 6.00 3.98 18.56
C ASP A 352 5.89 2.46 18.73
N CYS A 353 6.80 1.67 18.15
CA CYS A 353 6.97 0.26 18.51
C CYS A 353 7.70 0.05 19.86
N GLY A 354 8.47 1.05 20.33
CA GLY A 354 9.29 0.94 21.53
C GLY A 354 8.54 0.75 22.86
N PRO A 355 7.46 1.51 23.15
CA PRO A 355 6.72 1.39 24.41
C PRO A 355 6.13 0.00 24.68
N ARG A 356 5.64 -0.68 23.63
CA ARG A 356 5.15 -2.07 23.68
C ARG A 356 6.22 -3.09 23.32
N ARG A 357 7.45 -2.63 23.03
CA ARG A 357 8.63 -3.46 22.69
C ARG A 357 8.39 -4.37 21.50
N ALA A 358 7.69 -3.87 20.49
CA ALA A 358 7.36 -4.60 19.28
C ALA A 358 8.63 -4.82 18.42
N HIS A 359 8.88 -6.08 18.10
CA HIS A 359 10.02 -6.60 17.34
C HIS A 359 9.60 -7.94 16.73
N GLU A 360 10.29 -8.39 15.68
CA GLU A 360 10.02 -9.71 15.09
C GLU A 360 11.30 -10.31 14.47
N ALA A 361 11.32 -11.61 14.17
CA ALA A 361 12.41 -12.22 13.42
C ALA A 361 11.98 -13.40 12.55
N ALA A 362 12.47 -13.42 11.32
CA ALA A 362 12.42 -14.55 10.41
C ALA A 362 13.69 -15.41 10.54
N ILE A 363 13.64 -16.62 9.99
CA ILE A 363 14.74 -17.58 10.01
C ILE A 363 15.35 -17.65 8.61
N LEU A 364 16.61 -17.24 8.48
CA LEU A 364 17.43 -17.49 7.29
C LEU A 364 18.06 -18.89 7.41
N ARG A 365 17.51 -19.89 6.71
CA ARG A 365 17.86 -21.31 6.89
C ARG A 365 18.68 -21.83 5.71
N TYR A 366 19.86 -22.39 6.00
CA TYR A 366 20.72 -22.99 4.98
C TYR A 366 20.25 -24.42 4.62
N GLU A 367 20.34 -24.77 3.34
CA GLU A 367 20.08 -26.13 2.84
C GLU A 367 21.00 -27.16 3.53
N GLY A 368 20.40 -27.99 4.39
CA GLY A 368 21.10 -28.99 5.21
C GLY A 368 21.13 -28.68 6.71
N ALA A 369 20.72 -27.49 7.15
CA ALA A 369 20.46 -27.18 8.56
C ALA A 369 19.22 -27.92 9.08
N ASP A 370 19.16 -28.16 10.40
CA ASP A 370 18.03 -28.87 11.01
C ASP A 370 16.73 -28.03 10.92
N PRO A 371 15.65 -28.53 10.29
CA PRO A 371 14.42 -27.77 10.13
C PRO A 371 13.62 -27.60 11.44
N THR A 372 13.94 -28.37 12.48
CA THR A 372 13.26 -28.39 13.79
C THR A 372 13.91 -27.49 14.85
N LEU A 373 15.11 -26.97 14.58
CA LEU A 373 15.84 -26.09 15.49
C LEU A 373 15.74 -24.62 15.06
N ASP A 374 15.50 -23.74 16.02
CA ASP A 374 15.69 -22.29 15.84
C ASP A 374 17.18 -21.95 15.68
N PRO A 375 17.53 -20.83 15.01
CA PRO A 375 18.90 -20.32 14.92
C PRO A 375 19.67 -20.27 16.25
N ALA A 376 20.92 -20.71 16.22
CA ALA A 376 21.81 -20.65 17.37
C ALA A 376 22.17 -19.19 17.72
N GLY A 377 22.09 -18.84 19.01
CA GLY A 377 22.44 -17.51 19.51
C GLY A 377 21.49 -17.03 20.60
N ALA A 378 21.41 -15.71 20.79
CA ALA A 378 20.37 -15.10 21.61
C ALA A 378 19.03 -15.11 20.84
N PRO A 379 17.92 -15.55 21.46
CA PRO A 379 16.62 -15.57 20.79
C PRO A 379 16.15 -14.14 20.42
N PRO A 380 15.13 -14.00 19.55
CA PRO A 380 14.51 -12.72 19.24
C PRO A 380 13.98 -12.08 20.53
N SER A 381 14.38 -10.84 20.76
CA SER A 381 14.07 -10.03 21.93
C SER A 381 14.34 -8.58 21.57
N TYR A 382 13.49 -7.67 22.04
CA TYR A 382 13.66 -6.22 21.83
C TYR A 382 14.99 -5.68 22.38
N ASP A 383 15.53 -6.27 23.45
CA ASP A 383 16.82 -5.82 24.02
C ASP A 383 18.03 -6.38 23.23
N VAL A 384 17.81 -7.36 22.36
CA VAL A 384 18.84 -7.98 21.52
C VAL A 384 18.88 -7.26 20.17
N HIS A 385 19.28 -6.00 20.19
CA HIS A 385 19.83 -5.35 19.00
C HIS A 385 21.14 -6.05 18.61
N PRO A 386 21.37 -6.33 17.32
CA PRO A 386 22.72 -6.40 16.77
C PRO A 386 23.28 -4.98 16.69
N GLY A 387 23.67 -4.44 17.86
CA GLY A 387 23.98 -3.02 18.02
C GLY A 387 25.13 -2.54 17.14
N LEU A 388 25.15 -1.24 16.85
CA LEU A 388 26.07 -0.50 15.96
C LEU A 388 27.54 -0.47 16.45
N SER A 389 28.07 -1.57 16.97
CA SER A 389 29.41 -1.69 17.55
C SER A 389 30.50 -1.74 16.48
N GLY A 390 30.69 -0.61 15.77
CA GLY A 390 31.56 -0.50 14.60
C GLY A 390 30.88 -0.92 13.29
N GLY A 391 29.54 -0.91 13.25
CA GLY A 391 28.75 -1.23 12.06
C GLY A 391 28.16 0.01 11.39
N LEU A 392 27.91 -0.10 10.08
CA LEU A 392 27.31 0.96 9.25
C LEU A 392 25.80 0.74 9.11
N GLN A 393 25.00 1.79 9.35
CA GLN A 393 23.54 1.80 9.14
C GLN A 393 23.19 2.65 7.91
N VAL A 394 22.13 2.31 7.18
CA VAL A 394 21.54 3.18 6.14
C VAL A 394 20.14 3.63 6.53
N ASN A 395 19.77 4.83 6.06
CA ASN A 395 18.48 5.50 6.27
C ASN A 395 18.15 5.71 7.77
N PRO A 396 19.11 6.21 8.58
CA PRO A 396 19.06 6.21 10.04
C PRO A 396 17.90 7.02 10.65
N LEU A 397 17.51 6.65 11.87
CA LEU A 397 16.52 7.37 12.64
C LEU A 397 17.07 8.71 13.19
N ASN A 398 16.51 9.82 12.71
CA ASN A 398 16.77 11.17 13.20
C ASN A 398 18.27 11.51 13.33
N ARG A 399 19.02 11.20 12.27
CA ARG A 399 20.43 11.57 12.05
C ARG A 399 20.59 12.42 10.81
N GLY A 400 21.65 13.23 10.83
CA GLY A 400 22.09 14.05 9.71
C GLY A 400 23.15 13.38 8.84
N SER A 401 23.70 14.14 7.90
CA SER A 401 24.84 13.69 7.06
C SER A 401 26.20 13.73 7.80
N ASP A 402 26.22 14.09 9.08
CA ASP A 402 27.41 14.27 9.91
C ASP A 402 27.79 13.05 10.76
N ASP A 403 26.91 12.04 10.93
CA ASP A 403 27.21 10.83 11.71
C ASP A 403 27.98 9.79 10.88
N PRO A 404 29.27 9.54 11.18
CA PRO A 404 30.17 8.74 10.34
C PRO A 404 29.87 7.24 10.35
N ASN A 405 28.87 6.78 11.12
CA ASN A 405 28.43 5.39 11.16
C ASN A 405 27.08 5.19 10.41
N THR A 406 26.61 6.23 9.71
CA THR A 406 25.34 6.19 8.99
C THR A 406 25.47 6.72 7.56
N ILE A 407 24.48 6.41 6.71
CA ILE A 407 24.28 6.99 5.37
C ILE A 407 22.80 7.35 5.26
N THR A 408 22.48 8.63 5.08
CA THR A 408 21.10 9.10 4.90
C THR A 408 20.51 8.69 3.55
N ALA A 409 19.18 8.75 3.42
CA ALA A 409 18.51 8.47 2.14
C ALA A 409 18.96 9.39 1.00
N ALA A 410 19.47 10.61 1.27
CA ALA A 410 19.93 11.57 0.25
C ALA A 410 21.38 11.34 -0.20
N GLU A 411 22.21 10.66 0.61
CA GLU A 411 23.61 10.35 0.29
C GLU A 411 23.76 9.13 -0.63
N LEU A 412 22.69 8.32 -0.77
CA LEU A 412 22.64 7.24 -1.75
C LEU A 412 22.70 7.80 -3.17
N GLN A 413 23.59 7.27 -3.99
CA GLN A 413 23.79 7.76 -5.35
C GLN A 413 23.08 6.85 -6.35
N SER A 414 22.27 7.42 -7.25
CA SER A 414 21.63 6.67 -8.34
C SER A 414 22.67 6.00 -9.24
N LEU A 415 22.35 4.80 -9.75
CA LEU A 415 23.18 4.09 -10.70
C LEU A 415 22.77 4.43 -12.15
N PRO A 416 23.60 5.14 -12.94
CA PRO A 416 23.30 5.37 -14.35
C PRO A 416 23.39 4.07 -15.17
N GLY A 417 22.35 3.79 -15.96
CA GLY A 417 22.36 2.68 -16.94
C GLY A 417 21.28 1.59 -16.78
N GLY A 418 20.34 1.74 -15.84
CA GLY A 418 19.12 0.93 -15.79
C GLY A 418 18.11 1.27 -16.91
N LEU A 419 16.86 0.81 -16.76
CA LEU A 419 15.75 1.22 -17.67
C LEU A 419 15.17 2.61 -17.33
N LEU A 420 15.54 3.19 -16.19
CA LEU A 420 15.19 4.55 -15.81
C LEU A 420 16.19 5.56 -16.41
N PRO A 421 15.79 6.84 -16.62
CA PRO A 421 16.69 7.87 -17.13
C PRO A 421 17.97 8.01 -16.30
N ALA A 422 19.12 8.08 -16.97
CA ALA A 422 20.39 8.39 -16.31
C ALA A 422 20.35 9.81 -15.73
N PRO A 423 20.89 10.08 -14.52
CA PRO A 423 20.77 11.39 -13.87
C PRO A 423 21.26 12.59 -14.71
N LEU A 424 22.23 12.37 -15.61
CA LEU A 424 22.79 13.40 -16.49
C LEU A 424 21.79 13.97 -17.52
N ASP A 425 20.71 13.25 -17.81
CA ASP A 425 19.65 13.66 -18.76
C ASP A 425 18.30 13.90 -18.06
N ASP A 426 18.26 13.92 -16.72
CA ASP A 426 17.02 14.06 -15.94
C ASP A 426 16.59 15.54 -15.80
N PRO A 427 15.43 15.96 -16.34
CA PRO A 427 14.97 17.34 -16.26
C PRO A 427 14.80 17.86 -14.83
N ALA A 428 14.50 16.99 -13.85
CA ALA A 428 14.30 17.39 -12.45
C ALA A 428 15.57 18.01 -11.81
N LEU A 429 16.75 17.69 -12.37
CA LEU A 429 18.06 18.07 -11.83
C LEU A 429 18.64 19.37 -12.44
N LYS A 430 17.86 20.11 -13.24
CA LYS A 430 18.27 21.47 -13.63
C LYS A 430 18.48 22.37 -12.39
N PRO A 431 19.38 23.37 -12.42
CA PRO A 431 19.72 24.16 -11.23
C PRO A 431 18.51 24.78 -10.51
N GLU A 432 17.66 25.48 -11.28
CA GLU A 432 16.50 26.21 -10.77
C GLU A 432 15.18 25.48 -11.10
N ALA A 433 14.35 25.25 -10.08
CA ALA A 433 12.99 24.72 -10.26
C ALA A 433 12.05 25.79 -10.87
N ASP A 434 10.97 25.35 -11.52
CA ASP A 434 9.92 26.26 -12.05
C ASP A 434 8.89 26.61 -10.96
N VAL A 435 8.71 25.71 -9.99
CA VAL A 435 7.87 25.90 -8.81
C VAL A 435 8.65 25.42 -7.60
N GLN A 436 8.74 26.23 -6.55
CA GLN A 436 9.25 25.82 -5.24
C GLN A 436 8.12 25.89 -4.21
N LEU A 437 7.99 24.86 -3.39
CA LEU A 437 7.00 24.77 -2.33
C LEU A 437 7.67 24.35 -1.02
N PHE A 438 7.55 25.19 0.01
CA PHE A 438 7.86 24.77 1.38
C PHE A 438 6.63 24.05 1.95
N VAL A 439 6.79 22.80 2.36
CA VAL A 439 5.76 22.00 3.04
C VAL A 439 6.22 21.77 4.47
N SER A 440 5.86 22.72 5.31
CA SER A 440 5.95 22.60 6.76
C SER A 440 4.82 21.75 7.31
N TYR A 441 5.11 21.01 8.37
CA TYR A 441 4.10 20.26 9.10
C TYR A 441 4.58 20.04 10.55
N ASP A 442 3.62 19.75 11.43
CA ASP A 442 3.83 19.40 12.84
C ASP A 442 2.47 18.90 13.40
N PHE A 443 2.43 18.60 14.69
CA PHE A 443 1.24 18.24 15.46
C PHE A 443 0.64 19.48 16.14
N TYR A 444 -0.23 20.18 15.41
CA TYR A 444 -0.73 21.48 15.83
C TYR A 444 -1.78 21.43 16.95
N ALA A 445 -1.68 22.39 17.87
CA ALA A 445 -2.49 22.50 19.07
C ALA A 445 -3.81 23.27 18.82
N VAL A 446 -4.60 22.78 17.86
CA VAL A 446 -5.80 23.45 17.34
C VAL A 446 -7.09 22.66 17.63
N ASP A 447 -8.21 23.38 17.81
CA ASP A 447 -9.55 22.81 17.96
C ASP A 447 -10.08 22.28 16.61
N ASN A 448 -9.57 21.12 16.18
CA ASN A 448 -10.13 20.35 15.08
C ASN A 448 -11.52 19.82 15.48
N PRO A 449 -12.63 20.26 14.85
CA PRO A 449 -13.99 19.96 15.28
C PRO A 449 -14.37 18.48 15.16
N HIS A 450 -13.62 17.69 14.40
CA HIS A 450 -13.80 16.24 14.31
C HIS A 450 -13.33 15.51 15.58
N ILE A 451 -12.43 16.11 16.38
CA ILE A 451 -11.82 15.50 17.58
C ILE A 451 -12.08 16.36 18.84
N HIS A 452 -11.78 17.66 18.77
CA HIS A 452 -11.85 18.64 19.85
C HIS A 452 -12.86 19.73 19.53
N ARG A 453 -14.02 19.70 20.19
CA ARG A 453 -15.08 20.67 19.93
C ARG A 453 -14.94 21.90 20.82
N ALA A 454 -14.44 22.98 20.24
CA ALA A 454 -14.30 24.29 20.86
C ALA A 454 -15.51 24.68 21.74
N GLY A 455 -15.24 25.07 22.99
CA GLY A 455 -16.26 25.46 23.97
C GLY A 455 -16.92 24.29 24.72
N LEU A 456 -16.84 23.06 24.21
CA LEU A 456 -17.33 21.85 24.89
C LEU A 456 -16.18 21.01 25.46
N TYR A 457 -15.24 20.66 24.58
CA TYR A 457 -14.03 19.88 24.86
C TYR A 457 -12.94 20.25 23.83
N GLY A 458 -12.65 21.55 23.71
CA GLY A 458 -11.49 22.02 22.95
C GLY A 458 -10.17 21.50 23.56
N ILE A 459 -9.11 21.45 22.76
CA ILE A 459 -7.80 20.86 23.11
C ILE A 459 -7.16 21.53 24.34
N ALA A 460 -7.45 22.81 24.58
CA ALA A 460 -7.05 23.55 25.77
C ALA A 460 -7.90 23.22 27.01
N GLN A 461 -9.17 22.84 26.81
CA GLN A 461 -10.12 22.46 27.87
C GLN A 461 -9.92 21.00 28.32
N VAL A 462 -9.63 20.10 27.38
CA VAL A 462 -9.28 18.69 27.66
C VAL A 462 -7.99 18.66 28.49
N PRO A 463 -7.93 17.97 29.66
CA PRO A 463 -6.73 17.90 30.49
C PRO A 463 -5.51 17.33 29.77
N ALA A 464 -4.30 17.68 30.23
CA ALA A 464 -3.07 17.05 29.77
C ALA A 464 -3.09 15.55 30.15
N SER A 465 -3.42 14.72 29.16
CA SER A 465 -3.85 13.32 29.27
C SER A 465 -3.82 12.71 27.86
N PRO A 466 -3.92 11.38 27.66
CA PRO A 466 -3.95 10.81 26.31
C PRO A 466 -5.17 11.26 25.48
N HIS A 467 -6.23 11.79 26.10
CA HIS A 467 -7.35 12.41 25.40
C HIS A 467 -6.96 13.71 24.64
N ARG A 468 -5.82 14.35 24.98
CA ARG A 468 -5.35 15.58 24.31
C ARG A 468 -4.49 15.23 23.09
N VAL A 469 -5.12 14.73 22.05
CA VAL A 469 -4.48 14.47 20.75
C VAL A 469 -4.30 15.77 19.97
N PHE A 470 -3.29 15.84 19.10
CA PHE A 470 -2.94 17.02 18.30
C PHE A 470 -3.24 16.78 16.82
N THR A 471 -3.44 17.84 16.03
CA THR A 471 -3.85 17.69 14.62
C THR A 471 -2.64 17.74 13.68
N PRO A 472 -2.31 16.67 12.93
CA PRO A 472 -1.28 16.71 11.91
C PRO A 472 -1.81 17.40 10.64
N GLN A 473 -1.08 18.39 10.11
CA GLN A 473 -1.53 19.19 8.95
C GLN A 473 -0.35 19.59 8.06
N LEU A 474 -0.59 19.84 6.77
CA LEU A 474 0.42 20.40 5.85
C LEU A 474 0.17 21.90 5.67
N ASN A 475 1.16 22.72 6.01
CA ASN A 475 1.05 24.19 6.09
C ASN A 475 -0.21 24.67 6.83
N HIS A 476 -0.49 24.04 7.98
CA HIS A 476 -1.69 24.26 8.81
C HIS A 476 -3.05 23.99 8.11
N ILE A 477 -3.07 23.24 7.01
CA ILE A 477 -4.29 22.83 6.30
C ILE A 477 -4.43 21.30 6.39
N SER A 478 -5.59 20.84 6.85
CA SER A 478 -6.03 19.45 6.70
C SER A 478 -6.70 19.26 5.34
N LEU A 479 -6.24 18.28 4.57
CA LEU A 479 -6.89 17.87 3.33
C LEU A 479 -8.27 17.25 3.63
N SER A 480 -9.30 17.82 3.01
CA SER A 480 -10.64 17.23 2.94
C SER A 480 -11.05 17.09 1.48
N LEU A 481 -11.44 15.87 1.09
CA LEU A 481 -11.77 15.52 -0.28
C LEU A 481 -13.27 15.66 -0.55
N PRO A 482 -13.68 16.14 -1.73
CA PRO A 482 -15.09 16.22 -2.12
C PRO A 482 -15.69 14.83 -2.34
N ALA A 483 -17.02 14.70 -2.27
CA ALA A 483 -17.72 13.43 -2.47
C ALA A 483 -17.62 12.83 -3.91
N PHE A 484 -16.87 13.45 -4.82
CA PHE A 484 -16.63 12.99 -6.19
C PHE A 484 -15.14 13.11 -6.57
N PRO A 485 -14.61 12.33 -7.53
CA PRO A 485 -13.17 12.27 -7.73
C PRO A 485 -12.64 13.45 -8.53
N LEU A 486 -11.58 14.10 -8.04
CA LEU A 486 -10.97 15.27 -8.69
C LEU A 486 -10.60 15.04 -10.17
N LEU A 487 -10.15 13.84 -10.54
CA LEU A 487 -9.71 13.49 -11.89
C LEU A 487 -10.85 13.04 -12.82
N SER A 488 -11.82 12.28 -12.32
CA SER A 488 -12.90 11.66 -13.11
C SER A 488 -14.23 12.42 -13.08
N GLY A 489 -14.39 13.32 -12.11
CA GLY A 489 -15.47 14.31 -12.04
C GLY A 489 -14.97 15.74 -12.26
N ARG A 490 -13.82 15.93 -12.93
CA ARG A 490 -13.12 17.22 -13.04
C ARG A 490 -14.00 18.35 -13.59
N ASP A 491 -14.87 18.04 -14.55
CA ASP A 491 -15.88 18.92 -15.14
C ASP A 491 -16.86 19.55 -14.11
N ARG A 492 -16.97 18.98 -12.91
CA ARG A 492 -17.80 19.51 -11.80
C ARG A 492 -17.09 20.59 -10.99
N LEU A 493 -15.76 20.65 -11.05
CA LEU A 493 -14.95 21.66 -10.34
C LEU A 493 -15.21 23.07 -10.90
N ASP A 494 -15.58 23.19 -12.17
CA ASP A 494 -15.90 24.46 -12.82
C ASP A 494 -17.37 24.89 -12.59
N SER A 495 -18.20 24.04 -11.98
CA SER A 495 -19.61 24.32 -11.69
C SER A 495 -19.76 25.09 -10.36
N PRO A 496 -20.34 26.31 -10.34
CA PRO A 496 -20.53 27.06 -9.09
C PRO A 496 -21.42 26.37 -8.02
N LEU A 497 -22.19 25.34 -8.39
CA LEU A 497 -22.95 24.51 -7.44
C LEU A 497 -22.15 23.33 -6.86
N HIS A 498 -21.02 22.94 -7.46
CA HIS A 498 -20.31 21.70 -7.17
C HIS A 498 -18.79 21.87 -7.02
N SER A 499 -18.27 23.09 -7.13
CA SER A 499 -16.88 23.40 -6.85
C SER A 499 -16.63 23.30 -5.34
N PRO A 500 -15.92 22.26 -4.82
CA PRO A 500 -15.17 22.46 -3.59
C PRO A 500 -14.24 23.65 -3.81
N ALA A 501 -14.05 24.47 -2.79
CA ALA A 501 -13.08 25.56 -2.84
C ALA A 501 -11.66 24.95 -2.82
N LEU A 502 -11.13 24.62 -4.00
CA LEU A 502 -9.77 24.12 -4.17
C LEU A 502 -8.80 25.16 -3.59
N CYS A 503 -8.09 24.77 -2.54
CA CYS A 503 -7.45 25.71 -1.64
C CYS A 503 -5.93 25.55 -1.58
N ASN A 504 -5.31 26.60 -1.07
CA ASN A 504 -3.95 26.69 -0.56
C ASN A 504 -3.91 27.86 0.45
N GLU A 505 -2.80 28.04 1.16
CA GLU A 505 -2.62 29.11 2.16
C GLU A 505 -3.03 30.50 1.62
N THR A 506 -2.58 30.86 0.42
CA THR A 506 -2.87 32.15 -0.21
C THR A 506 -4.37 32.37 -0.41
N SER A 507 -5.10 31.34 -0.86
CA SER A 507 -6.55 31.41 -1.07
C SER A 507 -7.34 31.52 0.23
N LEU A 508 -6.88 30.89 1.33
CA LEU A 508 -7.52 30.94 2.63
C LEU A 508 -7.23 32.27 3.34
N SER A 509 -5.99 32.75 3.26
CA SER A 509 -5.59 34.08 3.73
C SER A 509 -6.36 35.19 3.00
N ALA A 510 -6.59 35.04 1.69
CA ALA A 510 -7.45 35.96 0.92
C ALA A 510 -8.94 35.92 1.31
N GLN A 511 -9.40 34.84 1.96
CA GLN A 511 -10.72 34.73 2.60
C GLN A 511 -10.74 35.28 4.03
N GLY A 512 -9.60 35.76 4.55
CA GLY A 512 -9.46 36.27 5.92
C GLY A 512 -9.20 35.21 6.99
N ARG A 513 -8.84 33.98 6.61
CA ARG A 513 -8.57 32.88 7.55
C ARG A 513 -7.12 32.89 8.04
N ASP A 514 -6.91 32.62 9.33
CA ASP A 514 -5.59 32.54 9.99
C ASP A 514 -5.31 31.08 10.42
N CYS A 515 -4.93 30.23 9.46
CA CYS A 515 -4.73 28.80 9.68
C CYS A 515 -3.67 28.47 10.75
N GLY A 516 -2.75 29.39 11.05
CA GLY A 516 -1.82 29.25 12.18
C GLY A 516 -2.49 29.36 13.57
N ARG A 517 -3.81 29.64 13.62
CA ARG A 517 -4.59 29.80 14.86
C ARG A 517 -5.95 29.10 14.85
N GLU A 518 -6.62 28.99 13.70
CA GLU A 518 -7.89 28.28 13.54
C GLU A 518 -7.74 27.01 12.69
N TYR A 519 -8.63 26.04 12.86
CA TYR A 519 -8.62 24.81 12.08
C TYR A 519 -9.00 25.09 10.61
N CYS A 520 -8.01 25.03 9.72
CA CYS A 520 -8.22 25.07 8.28
C CYS A 520 -8.34 23.65 7.70
N GLU A 521 -9.47 23.42 7.02
CA GLU A 521 -9.81 22.19 6.32
C GLU A 521 -10.41 22.55 4.96
N CYS A 522 -9.91 21.93 3.89
CA CYS A 522 -10.40 22.10 2.52
C CYS A 522 -9.65 21.16 1.56
N THR A 523 -10.05 21.15 0.28
CA THR A 523 -9.35 20.39 -0.76
C THR A 523 -8.06 21.09 -1.16
N HIS A 524 -6.97 20.81 -0.43
CA HIS A 524 -5.65 21.41 -0.63
C HIS A 524 -5.04 20.96 -1.97
N VAL A 525 -4.91 21.87 -2.94
CA VAL A 525 -4.37 21.59 -4.28
C VAL A 525 -3.24 22.54 -4.65
N VAL A 526 -2.06 21.98 -4.89
CA VAL A 526 -0.91 22.66 -5.49
C VAL A 526 -0.99 22.47 -7.01
N ARG A 527 -0.82 23.55 -7.79
CA ARG A 527 -0.84 23.49 -9.27
C ARG A 527 0.58 23.58 -9.83
N VAL A 528 0.91 22.70 -10.77
CA VAL A 528 2.23 22.63 -11.43
C VAL A 528 2.06 22.56 -12.96
N PRO A 529 2.76 23.38 -13.74
CA PRO A 529 2.76 23.28 -15.20
C PRO A 529 3.28 21.93 -15.69
N LEU A 530 2.67 21.38 -16.75
CA LEU A 530 3.14 20.14 -17.38
C LEU A 530 4.56 20.33 -17.95
N GLY A 531 5.47 19.41 -17.62
CA GLY A 531 6.89 19.47 -17.96
C GLY A 531 7.71 20.45 -17.11
N GLY A 532 7.10 21.09 -16.10
CA GLY A 532 7.81 21.90 -15.12
C GLY A 532 8.52 21.04 -14.07
N VAL A 533 9.51 21.64 -13.41
CA VAL A 533 10.20 21.05 -12.26
C VAL A 533 9.65 21.65 -10.97
N LEU A 534 9.08 20.80 -10.12
CA LEU A 534 8.68 21.13 -8.76
C LEU A 534 9.83 20.81 -7.80
N GLU A 535 10.19 21.76 -6.95
CA GLU A 535 10.96 21.51 -5.73
C GLU A 535 10.02 21.51 -4.52
N ILE A 536 10.03 20.44 -3.74
CA ILE A 536 9.31 20.36 -2.45
C ILE A 536 10.36 20.38 -1.34
N VAL A 537 10.34 21.42 -0.51
CA VAL A 537 11.15 21.50 0.72
C VAL A 537 10.25 21.09 1.88
N LEU A 538 10.31 19.82 2.27
CA LEU A 538 9.67 19.32 3.48
C LEU A 538 10.41 19.87 4.70
N VAL A 539 9.67 20.40 5.67
CA VAL A 539 10.24 20.91 6.94
C VAL A 539 9.50 20.30 8.11
N ASP A 540 10.24 19.49 8.87
CA ASP A 540 9.81 18.96 10.16
C ASP A 540 10.28 19.90 11.26
N GLN A 541 9.36 20.55 11.98
CA GLN A 541 9.76 21.55 12.97
C GLN A 541 10.26 20.92 14.29
N GLY A 542 10.08 19.60 14.50
CA GLY A 542 10.48 18.92 15.73
C GLY A 542 9.81 19.49 16.99
N VAL A 543 8.55 19.94 16.88
CA VAL A 543 7.75 20.34 18.05
C VAL A 543 6.88 19.15 18.46
N ARG A 544 6.47 19.13 19.73
CA ARG A 544 5.66 18.07 20.40
C ARG A 544 6.31 16.70 20.55
N TYR A 545 6.79 16.07 19.47
CA TYR A 545 7.16 14.65 19.44
C TYR A 545 8.40 14.41 18.58
N ASP A 546 9.36 13.62 19.08
CA ASP A 546 10.49 13.04 18.32
C ASP A 546 9.92 11.98 17.36
N ALA A 547 9.41 12.44 16.21
CA ALA A 547 8.61 11.67 15.27
C ALA A 547 9.19 11.71 13.85
N ASN A 548 8.82 10.75 13.01
CA ASN A 548 9.23 10.73 11.62
C ASN A 548 8.03 10.60 10.70
N HIS A 549 8.05 11.39 9.64
CA HIS A 549 6.97 11.45 8.67
C HIS A 549 7.48 10.96 7.31
N PRO A 550 7.23 9.68 6.93
CA PRO A 550 7.46 9.22 5.57
C PRO A 550 6.42 9.86 4.65
N PHE A 551 6.88 10.60 3.64
CA PHE A 551 6.03 11.23 2.63
C PHE A 551 6.06 10.45 1.31
N HIS A 552 4.88 10.09 0.82
CA HIS A 552 4.70 9.43 -0.48
C HIS A 552 4.08 10.39 -1.52
N LEU A 553 4.54 10.31 -2.77
CA LEU A 553 3.98 11.02 -3.93
C LEU A 553 3.44 10.04 -4.98
N HIS A 554 2.15 10.17 -5.30
CA HIS A 554 1.50 9.36 -6.34
C HIS A 554 1.91 9.79 -7.76
N GLY A 555 1.85 8.84 -8.71
CA GLY A 555 2.01 9.08 -10.15
C GLY A 555 3.40 9.52 -10.63
N HIS A 556 4.34 9.77 -9.72
CA HIS A 556 5.68 10.25 -10.00
C HIS A 556 6.70 9.53 -9.11
N ALA A 557 7.96 9.52 -9.53
CA ALA A 557 9.07 9.37 -8.61
C ALA A 557 9.82 10.72 -8.54
N PHE A 558 10.51 10.96 -7.44
CA PHE A 558 11.25 12.19 -7.16
C PHE A 558 12.72 11.92 -6.87
N ARG A 559 13.56 12.94 -7.03
CA ARG A 559 14.97 12.93 -6.64
C ARG A 559 15.10 13.53 -5.23
N VAL A 560 15.70 12.80 -4.29
CA VAL A 560 15.98 13.33 -2.94
C VAL A 560 17.30 14.11 -3.00
N VAL A 561 17.24 15.42 -3.21
CA VAL A 561 18.45 16.23 -3.49
C VAL A 561 19.16 16.71 -2.23
N ALA A 562 18.48 16.78 -1.09
CA ALA A 562 19.10 17.03 0.22
C ALA A 562 18.21 16.46 1.34
N LEU A 563 18.82 16.07 2.46
CA LEU A 563 18.17 15.71 3.73
C LEU A 563 19.14 16.12 4.83
N GLU A 564 18.67 16.81 5.88
CA GLU A 564 19.54 17.16 7.02
C GLU A 564 18.73 17.35 8.31
N ARG A 565 19.33 16.98 9.46
CA ARG A 565 18.79 17.29 10.80
C ARG A 565 19.50 18.50 11.37
N LEU A 566 18.76 19.58 11.62
CA LEU A 566 19.32 20.83 12.13
C LEU A 566 19.41 20.86 13.67
N GLY A 567 18.61 20.05 14.35
CA GLY A 567 18.66 19.84 15.78
C GLY A 567 17.46 19.01 16.27
N ASN A 568 17.11 19.16 17.55
CA ASN A 568 15.87 18.60 18.10
C ASN A 568 14.61 19.41 17.71
N SER A 569 14.78 20.55 17.04
CA SER A 569 13.71 21.38 16.49
C SER A 569 14.28 22.42 15.54
N THR A 570 13.45 22.94 14.64
CA THR A 570 13.80 24.01 13.69
C THR A 570 12.57 24.87 13.37
N THR A 571 12.70 25.86 12.48
CA THR A 571 11.57 26.65 11.97
C THR A 571 11.58 26.71 10.45
N VAL A 572 10.39 26.85 9.86
CA VAL A 572 10.23 27.06 8.40
C VAL A 572 11.07 28.25 7.92
N SER A 573 11.12 29.32 8.72
CA SER A 573 11.91 30.52 8.44
C SER A 573 13.43 30.30 8.45
N GLU A 574 13.94 29.37 9.26
CA GLU A 574 15.37 29.02 9.26
C GLU A 574 15.73 28.17 8.04
N VAL A 575 14.91 27.19 7.68
CA VAL A 575 15.13 26.39 6.45
C VAL A 575 15.02 27.28 5.19
N GLN A 576 14.04 28.19 5.15
CA GLN A 576 13.92 29.21 4.09
C GLN A 576 15.17 30.11 4.01
N ARG A 577 15.73 30.51 5.15
CA ARG A 577 16.97 31.31 5.21
C ARG A 577 18.17 30.52 4.69
N LEU A 578 18.33 29.28 5.12
CA LEU A 578 19.40 28.37 4.66
C LEU A 578 19.31 28.11 3.15
N ASP A 579 18.10 27.96 2.59
CA ASP A 579 17.90 27.82 1.15
C ASP A 579 18.26 29.09 0.38
N ALA A 580 17.74 30.24 0.82
CA ALA A 580 17.97 31.54 0.18
C ALA A 580 19.43 32.03 0.26
N GLU A 581 20.19 31.61 1.28
CA GLU A 581 21.63 31.84 1.39
C GLU A 581 22.48 30.81 0.62
N GLY A 582 21.87 29.78 0.03
CA GLY A 582 22.57 28.72 -0.71
C GLY A 582 23.34 27.75 0.19
N LEU A 583 22.94 27.62 1.45
CA LEU A 583 23.57 26.76 2.46
C LEU A 583 23.01 25.33 2.47
N ILE A 584 21.83 25.08 1.87
CA ILE A 584 21.33 23.73 1.62
C ILE A 584 22.11 23.10 0.46
N ALA A 585 22.94 22.10 0.78
CA ALA A 585 23.81 21.42 -0.19
C ALA A 585 23.04 20.40 -1.05
N LYS A 586 22.35 20.87 -2.10
CA LYS A 586 21.56 20.04 -3.02
C LYS A 586 22.45 19.22 -3.97
N ASN A 587 22.44 17.88 -3.88
CA ASN A 587 22.99 17.00 -4.92
C ASN A 587 22.10 17.07 -6.17
N LEU A 588 22.60 17.72 -7.22
CA LEU A 588 21.98 17.79 -8.54
C LEU A 588 22.77 17.00 -9.61
N VAL A 589 23.59 16.02 -9.19
CA VAL A 589 24.46 15.23 -10.08
C VAL A 589 23.99 13.79 -10.21
N ASP A 590 23.79 13.10 -9.08
CA ASP A 590 23.30 11.71 -9.04
C ASP A 590 22.42 11.36 -7.82
N PRO A 591 21.53 12.26 -7.33
CA PRO A 591 20.66 11.98 -6.19
C PRO A 591 19.76 10.76 -6.44
N PRO A 592 19.34 10.06 -5.38
CA PRO A 592 18.57 8.84 -5.49
C PRO A 592 17.14 9.15 -5.94
N THR A 593 16.62 8.33 -6.86
CA THR A 593 15.20 8.33 -7.18
C THR A 593 14.45 7.52 -6.12
N LYS A 594 13.43 8.12 -5.51
CA LYS A 594 12.51 7.49 -4.54
C LYS A 594 11.08 7.92 -4.84
N ASP A 595 10.10 7.29 -4.21
CA ASP A 595 8.71 7.79 -4.20
C ASP A 595 8.12 7.86 -2.79
N THR A 596 8.80 7.30 -1.79
CA THR A 596 8.54 7.51 -0.37
C THR A 596 9.83 7.90 0.31
N VAL A 597 9.86 8.94 1.15
CA VAL A 597 11.05 9.29 1.92
C VAL A 597 10.70 9.85 3.30
N THR A 598 11.47 9.48 4.31
CA THR A 598 11.38 10.06 5.65
C THR A 598 11.96 11.48 5.68
N VAL A 599 11.54 12.26 6.65
CA VAL A 599 12.16 13.53 7.05
C VAL A 599 12.63 13.36 8.49
N PRO A 600 13.83 13.84 8.86
CA PRO A 600 14.28 13.83 10.25
C PRO A 600 13.57 14.90 11.09
N ASP A 601 13.17 14.54 12.31
CA ASP A 601 12.68 15.45 13.35
C ASP A 601 13.60 16.67 13.50
N GLY A 602 13.05 17.88 13.53
CA GLY A 602 13.83 19.11 13.66
C GLY A 602 14.77 19.37 12.47
N GLY A 603 14.34 19.00 11.27
CA GLY A 603 15.15 19.01 10.05
C GLY A 603 14.35 19.27 8.78
N TYR A 604 14.92 18.89 7.64
CA TYR A 604 14.29 19.08 6.33
C TYR A 604 14.65 17.98 5.33
N THR A 605 13.89 17.90 4.25
CA THR A 605 14.21 17.07 3.07
C THR A 605 13.74 17.76 1.80
N VAL A 606 14.60 17.83 0.79
CA VAL A 606 14.34 18.53 -0.48
C VAL A 606 14.15 17.52 -1.59
N LEU A 607 12.99 17.56 -2.25
CA LEU A 607 12.61 16.70 -3.36
C LEU A 607 12.59 17.48 -4.67
N ARG A 608 13.02 16.88 -5.77
CA ARG A 608 12.79 17.38 -7.13
C ARG A 608 11.91 16.43 -7.93
N VAL A 609 10.83 16.96 -8.51
CA VAL A 609 9.87 16.21 -9.35
C VAL A 609 9.85 16.81 -10.75
N HIS A 610 9.99 15.99 -11.78
CA HIS A 610 9.61 16.38 -13.15
C HIS A 610 8.12 16.12 -13.34
N ALA A 611 7.32 17.18 -13.46
CA ALA A 611 5.86 17.11 -13.50
C ALA A 611 5.37 16.77 -14.92
N ASP A 612 5.69 15.57 -15.41
CA ASP A 612 5.46 15.12 -16.79
C ASP A 612 4.29 14.14 -16.96
N ASN A 613 3.49 13.94 -15.91
CA ASN A 613 2.36 13.02 -15.90
C ASN A 613 1.07 13.76 -15.52
N PRO A 614 0.27 14.22 -16.50
CA PRO A 614 -0.87 15.11 -16.23
C PRO A 614 -2.00 14.40 -15.49
N GLY A 615 -2.45 14.99 -14.39
CA GLY A 615 -3.44 14.39 -13.48
C GLY A 615 -3.56 15.11 -12.14
N TYR A 616 -4.29 14.49 -11.23
CA TYR A 616 -4.38 14.86 -9.82
C TYR A 616 -3.74 13.73 -9.00
N TRP A 617 -2.71 14.06 -8.24
CA TRP A 617 -1.88 13.08 -7.54
C TRP A 617 -1.78 13.39 -6.05
N LEU A 618 -2.07 12.42 -5.20
CA LEU A 618 -1.98 12.60 -3.76
C LEU A 618 -0.51 12.69 -3.32
N PHE A 619 -0.22 13.61 -2.41
CA PHE A 619 1.04 13.71 -1.67
C PHE A 619 0.72 13.70 -0.18
N HIS A 620 1.15 12.67 0.55
CA HIS A 620 0.69 12.44 1.92
C HIS A 620 1.72 11.79 2.83
N CYS A 621 1.55 11.94 4.13
CA CYS A 621 2.25 11.11 5.11
C CYS A 621 1.72 9.66 5.03
N HIS A 622 2.62 8.67 4.99
CA HIS A 622 2.27 7.25 4.82
C HIS A 622 1.90 6.52 6.13
N ILE A 623 1.88 7.27 7.25
CA ILE A 623 1.27 6.85 8.52
C ILE A 623 -0.24 7.05 8.39
N GLU A 624 -1.01 5.97 8.53
CA GLU A 624 -2.43 5.92 8.19
C GLU A 624 -3.25 6.92 9.01
N PHE A 625 -2.97 6.99 10.32
CA PHE A 625 -3.67 7.90 11.23
C PHE A 625 -3.41 9.39 10.90
N HIS A 626 -2.34 9.70 10.17
CA HIS A 626 -2.03 11.08 9.77
C HIS A 626 -2.77 11.44 8.47
N VAL A 627 -2.78 10.56 7.46
CA VAL A 627 -3.51 10.82 6.21
C VAL A 627 -5.03 10.83 6.40
N GLU A 628 -5.58 9.98 7.27
CA GLU A 628 -7.01 9.99 7.65
C GLU A 628 -7.42 11.24 8.45
N LEU A 629 -6.47 12.03 8.97
CA LEU A 629 -6.69 13.38 9.54
C LEU A 629 -6.33 14.53 8.59
N GLY A 630 -6.05 14.21 7.32
CA GLY A 630 -5.77 15.19 6.27
C GLY A 630 -4.32 15.70 6.23
N MET A 631 -3.34 14.94 6.75
CA MET A 631 -1.91 15.25 6.59
C MET A 631 -1.41 14.96 5.15
N ALA A 632 -2.01 15.67 4.19
CA ALA A 632 -1.86 15.47 2.76
C ALA A 632 -2.16 16.75 1.97
N LEU A 633 -1.84 16.73 0.69
CA LEU A 633 -2.27 17.68 -0.34
C LEU A 633 -2.35 16.96 -1.70
N VAL A 634 -2.91 17.61 -2.71
CA VAL A 634 -2.98 17.06 -4.07
C VAL A 634 -2.16 17.92 -5.04
N VAL A 635 -1.24 17.30 -5.78
CA VAL A 635 -0.49 17.93 -6.86
C VAL A 635 -1.29 17.77 -8.16
N LYS A 636 -1.79 18.89 -8.70
CA LYS A 636 -2.41 18.98 -10.02
C LYS A 636 -1.33 19.30 -11.05
N VAL A 637 -1.04 18.35 -11.94
CA VAL A 637 -0.07 18.49 -13.04
C VAL A 637 -0.81 18.73 -14.35
N GLY A 638 -0.47 19.80 -15.06
CA GLY A 638 -1.12 20.20 -16.31
C GLY A 638 -2.56 20.69 -16.14
N GLU A 639 -3.21 21.08 -17.23
CA GLU A 639 -4.63 21.46 -17.26
C GLU A 639 -5.53 20.29 -17.70
N HIS A 640 -6.86 20.47 -17.65
CA HIS A 640 -7.83 19.38 -17.85
C HIS A 640 -7.80 18.81 -19.27
N GLU A 641 -7.28 19.57 -20.24
CA GLU A 641 -7.07 19.20 -21.63
C GLU A 641 -5.80 18.35 -21.84
N ASP A 642 -4.80 18.50 -20.97
CA ASP A 642 -3.58 17.68 -20.97
C ASP A 642 -3.84 16.27 -20.41
N MET A 643 -4.79 16.17 -19.48
CA MET A 643 -5.16 14.92 -18.82
C MET A 643 -5.90 13.98 -19.78
N PRO A 644 -5.61 12.66 -19.79
CA PRO A 644 -6.37 11.68 -20.57
C PRO A 644 -7.89 11.82 -20.37
N PRO A 645 -8.71 11.49 -21.38
CA PRO A 645 -10.16 11.56 -21.26
C PRO A 645 -10.69 10.50 -20.28
N VAL A 646 -11.74 10.84 -19.55
CA VAL A 646 -12.40 9.91 -18.62
C VAL A 646 -12.86 8.65 -19.39
N PRO A 647 -12.54 7.43 -18.92
CA PRO A 647 -12.93 6.21 -19.63
C PRO A 647 -14.46 6.11 -19.81
N ARG A 648 -14.90 5.61 -20.96
CA ARG A 648 -16.35 5.48 -21.23
C ARG A 648 -17.00 4.53 -20.22
N GLY A 649 -17.94 5.05 -19.43
CA GLY A 649 -18.62 4.28 -18.38
C GLY A 649 -17.80 4.10 -17.09
N PHE A 650 -16.81 4.95 -16.85
CA PHE A 650 -16.09 4.98 -15.57
C PHE A 650 -17.03 5.31 -14.40
N PRO A 651 -16.83 4.75 -13.19
CA PRO A 651 -17.71 5.00 -12.04
C PRO A 651 -17.83 6.47 -11.66
N GLN A 652 -19.01 6.85 -11.18
CA GLN A 652 -19.30 8.17 -10.63
C GLN A 652 -19.92 8.06 -9.23
N CYS A 653 -19.69 9.09 -8.42
CA CYS A 653 -20.14 9.28 -7.05
C CYS A 653 -20.32 10.80 -6.81
N GLY A 654 -20.88 11.20 -5.68
CA GLY A 654 -21.15 12.60 -5.33
C GLY A 654 -22.29 12.71 -4.32
N ASP A 655 -22.46 13.88 -3.71
CA ASP A 655 -23.54 14.15 -2.78
C ASP A 655 -24.92 14.15 -3.45
N TRP A 656 -25.92 13.61 -2.77
CA TRP A 656 -27.32 13.59 -3.23
C TRP A 656 -28.09 14.85 -2.80
N GLY A 657 -27.45 16.02 -2.96
CA GLY A 657 -27.86 17.32 -2.43
C GLY A 657 -29.22 17.85 -2.89
N SER A 658 -29.80 18.76 -2.09
CA SER A 658 -31.24 19.06 -2.05
C SER A 658 -31.79 19.94 -3.19
N ASN A 659 -31.60 19.53 -4.45
CA ASN A 659 -32.39 20.01 -5.59
C ASN A 659 -32.58 18.98 -6.72
N SER A 660 -31.88 17.84 -6.71
CA SER A 660 -32.02 16.82 -7.78
C SER A 660 -33.33 16.01 -7.74
N TRP A 661 -34.05 16.03 -6.60
CA TRP A 661 -35.24 15.22 -6.36
C TRP A 661 -36.56 15.99 -6.44
N MET A 662 -36.52 17.32 -6.31
CA MET A 662 -37.64 18.17 -6.75
C MET A 662 -37.52 18.31 -8.25
N GLY A 663 -38.10 17.33 -8.96
CA GLY A 663 -37.97 17.22 -10.42
C GLY A 663 -38.36 18.51 -11.12
N ASP A 664 -37.61 18.85 -12.17
CA ASP A 664 -38.03 19.88 -13.12
C ASP A 664 -39.42 19.48 -13.65
N SER A 665 -40.41 20.31 -13.34
CA SER A 665 -41.79 20.16 -13.82
C SER A 665 -42.00 20.82 -15.18
N GLY A 666 -40.90 21.11 -15.88
CA GLY A 666 -40.79 21.07 -17.34
C GLY A 666 -41.18 19.69 -17.89
N VAL A 667 -42.47 19.38 -17.82
CA VAL A 667 -43.08 18.30 -18.60
C VAL A 667 -43.00 18.70 -20.06
N ASP A 668 -41.98 18.19 -20.77
CA ASP A 668 -41.88 18.35 -22.22
C ASP A 668 -42.93 17.44 -22.89
N THR A 669 -44.15 17.95 -23.01
CA THR A 669 -45.30 17.20 -23.54
C THR A 669 -45.19 17.02 -25.05
N ASN A 670 -44.31 16.12 -25.53
CA ASN A 670 -44.35 15.50 -26.87
C ASN A 670 -43.41 14.28 -26.99
N GLU A 671 -43.75 13.15 -26.36
CA GLU A 671 -43.54 11.83 -26.99
C GLU A 671 -44.45 10.77 -26.33
N ASP A 672 -45.39 10.21 -27.11
CA ASP A 672 -46.41 9.29 -26.61
C ASP A 672 -45.84 7.89 -26.37
N VAL A 673 -45.75 7.46 -25.10
CA VAL A 673 -45.46 6.07 -24.73
C VAL A 673 -46.48 5.58 -23.68
N ASP A 674 -47.69 5.30 -24.15
CA ASP A 674 -48.71 4.62 -23.36
C ASP A 674 -48.25 3.19 -22.99
N VAL A 675 -47.94 2.97 -21.71
CA VAL A 675 -47.80 1.63 -21.13
C VAL A 675 -49.02 1.36 -20.24
N ASP A 676 -50.08 0.82 -20.85
CA ASP A 676 -51.27 0.38 -20.12
C ASP A 676 -50.90 -0.73 -19.11
N MET A 677 -51.22 -0.47 -17.85
CA MET A 677 -51.02 -1.37 -16.71
C MET A 677 -52.34 -1.57 -15.94
N THR A 678 -53.49 -1.63 -16.64
CA THR A 678 -54.79 -1.84 -16.00
C THR A 678 -55.65 -2.95 -16.63
N GLY A 679 -56.09 -3.89 -15.78
CA GLY A 679 -57.32 -4.66 -16.00
C GLY A 679 -57.21 -5.96 -16.81
N GLY A 680 -56.99 -7.08 -16.13
CA GLY A 680 -57.29 -8.39 -16.70
C GLY A 680 -58.81 -8.67 -16.74
N ASN A 681 -59.32 -9.12 -17.90
CA ASN A 681 -60.67 -9.66 -18.13
C ASN A 681 -61.87 -8.75 -17.73
N HIS A 682 -62.69 -8.22 -18.65
CA HIS A 682 -63.63 -9.04 -19.45
C HIS A 682 -64.43 -8.23 -20.50
N ILE A 683 -64.75 -8.92 -21.62
CA ILE A 683 -65.92 -8.74 -22.50
C ILE A 683 -66.00 -7.43 -23.34
N ALA A 684 -66.27 -7.60 -24.63
CA ALA A 684 -66.17 -6.54 -25.64
C ALA A 684 -67.49 -5.78 -25.91
N ARG A 685 -67.34 -4.51 -26.35
CA ARG A 685 -68.18 -3.96 -27.44
C ARG A 685 -67.51 -2.79 -28.16
N VAL A 686 -67.57 -2.82 -29.49
CA VAL A 686 -67.04 -1.77 -30.40
C VAL A 686 -68.20 -0.92 -30.93
N LEU A 687 -68.10 0.40 -30.80
CA LEU A 687 -68.62 1.43 -31.74
C LEU A 687 -67.89 2.77 -31.47
N GLY A 688 -67.56 3.53 -32.52
CA GLY A 688 -67.08 4.94 -32.42
C GLY A 688 -68.10 5.90 -33.07
N PRO A 689 -67.71 7.02 -33.74
CA PRO A 689 -66.39 7.67 -33.81
C PRO A 689 -66.46 9.24 -33.84
N LEU A 690 -65.38 9.92 -34.29
CA LEU A 690 -65.31 11.25 -34.96
C LEU A 690 -65.31 12.60 -34.17
N SER A 691 -64.12 13.24 -34.13
CA SER A 691 -63.77 14.48 -34.91
C SER A 691 -63.55 15.88 -34.25
N ASN A 692 -62.47 16.53 -34.74
CA ASN A 692 -62.31 17.96 -35.13
C ASN A 692 -62.18 19.14 -34.14
N ALA A 693 -60.91 19.54 -33.91
CA ALA A 693 -60.24 20.73 -34.50
C ALA A 693 -60.17 22.15 -33.82
N LYS A 694 -59.05 22.83 -34.16
CA LYS A 694 -58.74 24.30 -34.23
C LYS A 694 -58.14 25.09 -33.04
N LYS A 695 -56.88 25.54 -33.29
CA LYS A 695 -56.15 26.80 -32.92
C LYS A 695 -56.98 28.11 -33.16
N PRO A 696 -56.52 29.36 -32.84
CA PRO A 696 -55.20 29.84 -32.31
C PRO A 696 -55.23 31.07 -31.31
N THR A 697 -54.05 31.70 -31.09
CA THR A 697 -53.76 33.14 -30.71
C THR A 697 -53.38 33.54 -29.27
N ALA A 698 -52.70 34.71 -29.16
CA ALA A 698 -52.04 35.39 -28.02
C ALA A 698 -52.15 36.94 -28.25
N PRO A 699 -51.41 37.92 -27.62
CA PRO A 699 -50.38 37.90 -26.56
C PRO A 699 -50.38 39.10 -25.52
N SER A 700 -49.31 39.21 -24.70
CA SER A 700 -48.54 40.45 -24.30
C SER A 700 -48.74 41.24 -22.96
N THR A 701 -47.64 41.95 -22.58
CA THR A 701 -47.46 43.11 -21.63
C THR A 701 -46.89 42.89 -20.19
N ASN A 702 -46.43 43.99 -19.56
CA ASN A 702 -45.39 44.18 -18.49
C ASN A 702 -45.62 45.58 -17.82
N PRO A 703 -44.87 46.12 -16.81
CA PRO A 703 -44.12 45.60 -15.62
C PRO A 703 -44.29 46.48 -14.32
N SER A 704 -43.35 46.41 -13.33
CA SER A 704 -43.04 47.35 -12.19
C SER A 704 -43.94 47.30 -10.90
N THR A 705 -43.60 47.77 -9.67
CA THR A 705 -42.54 48.65 -9.06
C THR A 705 -42.02 48.16 -7.65
N SER A 706 -41.20 48.94 -6.92
CA SER A 706 -40.40 48.62 -5.70
C SER A 706 -40.69 49.44 -4.40
N THR A 707 -40.30 48.97 -3.19
CA THR A 707 -39.81 49.76 -2.00
C THR A 707 -39.25 48.89 -0.84
N THR A 708 -38.54 49.48 0.16
CA THR A 708 -37.81 48.77 1.27
C THR A 708 -37.93 49.48 2.68
N PRO A 709 -37.12 49.25 3.76
CA PRO A 709 -37.60 48.84 5.11
C PRO A 709 -37.29 49.83 6.28
N PRO A 710 -37.58 49.50 7.56
CA PRO A 710 -36.52 49.58 8.59
C PRO A 710 -36.44 48.41 9.65
N PRO A 711 -36.62 48.52 11.01
CA PRO A 711 -35.50 48.12 11.92
C PRO A 711 -35.76 47.25 13.19
N ILE A 712 -34.85 46.27 13.42
CA ILE A 712 -33.90 46.08 14.57
C ILE A 712 -34.33 46.21 16.08
N SER A 713 -33.93 45.21 16.90
CA SER A 713 -33.70 45.19 18.38
C SER A 713 -34.92 45.03 19.34
N THR A 714 -34.87 44.42 20.56
CA THR A 714 -33.77 43.87 21.41
C THR A 714 -34.29 42.83 22.45
N ALA A 715 -33.34 42.10 23.07
CA ALA A 715 -33.35 41.57 24.46
C ALA A 715 -34.07 40.22 24.77
N ALA A 716 -33.59 39.57 25.85
CA ALA A 716 -33.99 38.24 26.33
C ALA A 716 -34.10 38.20 27.87
N ALA A 717 -34.84 37.23 28.42
CA ALA A 717 -34.92 36.91 29.85
C ALA A 717 -35.34 35.44 30.06
N SER A 718 -35.06 34.87 31.24
CA SER A 718 -35.21 33.43 31.53
C SER A 718 -35.79 33.13 32.92
N ALA A 719 -36.81 32.27 32.99
CA ALA A 719 -37.39 31.57 34.16
C ALA A 719 -38.29 30.44 33.59
N THR A 720 -38.06 29.13 33.82
CA THR A 720 -38.16 28.27 35.04
C THR A 720 -39.59 27.83 35.41
N ASP A 721 -39.66 26.68 36.11
CA ASP A 721 -40.85 25.92 36.55
C ASP A 721 -41.55 25.13 35.41
N ALA A 722 -41.61 23.79 35.41
CA ALA A 722 -42.28 22.83 36.32
C ALA A 722 -43.83 22.87 36.16
N ASP A 723 -44.57 21.76 36.14
CA ASP A 723 -44.42 20.50 36.90
C ASP A 723 -45.26 19.34 36.29
N SER A 724 -45.16 18.12 36.85
CA SER A 724 -46.11 16.98 36.80
C SER A 724 -46.25 16.15 35.51
N ALA A 725 -46.78 14.94 35.69
CA ALA A 725 -46.91 13.87 34.70
C ALA A 725 -48.36 13.34 34.65
N ASP A 726 -48.67 12.46 33.69
CA ASP A 726 -49.83 11.57 33.81
C ASP A 726 -49.56 10.22 33.09
N GLU A 727 -50.14 9.13 33.61
CA GLU A 727 -49.88 7.74 33.20
C GLU A 727 -51.20 7.01 32.91
N VAL A 728 -51.31 6.34 31.74
CA VAL A 728 -52.46 5.48 31.42
C VAL A 728 -52.02 4.21 30.67
N THR A 729 -52.46 3.05 31.15
CA THR A 729 -52.13 1.71 30.61
C THR A 729 -53.36 0.91 30.17
N THR A 730 -53.27 0.18 29.05
CA THR A 730 -54.01 -1.07 28.69
C THR A 730 -53.46 -1.55 27.32
N VAL A 731 -53.05 -2.81 27.02
CA VAL A 731 -53.51 -4.19 27.34
C VAL A 731 -54.73 -4.61 26.48
N VAL A 732 -54.78 -5.75 25.74
CA VAL A 732 -53.80 -6.77 25.24
C VAL A 732 -54.50 -7.56 24.11
N GLU A 733 -53.77 -8.05 23.08
CA GLU A 733 -54.00 -9.28 22.27
C GLU A 733 -53.10 -9.25 21.01
N GLY A 734 -52.53 -10.33 20.46
CA GLY A 734 -52.44 -11.72 20.91
C GLY A 734 -52.42 -12.76 19.76
N ILE A 735 -51.25 -13.30 19.39
CA ILE A 735 -51.04 -14.52 18.54
C ILE A 735 -49.56 -14.99 18.69
N GLN A 736 -49.25 -16.24 18.30
CA GLN A 736 -48.21 -17.09 18.92
C GLN A 736 -47.30 -17.82 17.88
N GLU A 737 -46.30 -18.58 18.38
CA GLU A 737 -45.44 -19.60 17.72
C GLU A 737 -44.14 -19.09 17.03
N ASP A 738 -42.94 -19.70 17.22
CA ASP A 738 -42.46 -20.70 18.21
C ASP A 738 -40.90 -20.79 18.24
N ALA A 739 -40.34 -21.71 19.06
CA ALA A 739 -39.02 -22.37 18.96
C ALA A 739 -37.75 -21.72 19.56
N THR A 740 -37.65 -21.82 20.90
CA THR A 740 -36.50 -22.37 21.69
C THR A 740 -35.04 -22.30 21.18
N THR A 741 -34.13 -21.76 22.01
CA THR A 741 -32.79 -22.33 22.30
C THR A 741 -32.38 -21.93 23.73
N ASP A 742 -31.75 -22.84 24.48
CA ASP A 742 -31.52 -22.68 25.93
C ASP A 742 -30.41 -21.68 26.31
N LEU A 743 -30.64 -20.91 27.39
CA LEU A 743 -29.57 -20.29 28.18
C LEU A 743 -29.19 -21.23 29.34
N LEU A 744 -27.89 -21.43 29.55
CA LEU A 744 -27.35 -21.86 30.84
C LEU A 744 -26.54 -20.72 31.46
N LEU A 745 -27.21 -19.94 32.32
CA LEU A 745 -26.55 -19.04 33.26
C LEU A 745 -26.12 -19.82 34.50
N VAL A 746 -24.91 -19.55 34.98
CA VAL A 746 -24.51 -19.74 36.37
C VAL A 746 -23.90 -18.42 36.81
N GLN A 747 -24.55 -17.75 37.76
CA GLN A 747 -24.02 -16.59 38.48
C GLN A 747 -23.54 -17.04 39.87
N ASP A 748 -23.23 -16.04 40.72
CA ASP A 748 -22.81 -16.09 42.12
C ASP A 748 -21.27 -16.17 42.25
N ASP A 749 -20.52 -15.08 42.50
CA ASP A 749 -20.51 -14.11 43.64
C ASP A 749 -19.58 -14.60 44.78
N GLU A 750 -18.79 -13.79 45.51
CA GLU A 750 -18.43 -12.35 45.43
C GLU A 750 -17.06 -12.09 46.13
N GLU A 751 -16.72 -10.83 46.41
CA GLU A 751 -15.72 -10.30 47.37
C GLU A 751 -14.19 -10.64 47.26
N ALA A 752 -13.48 -9.70 46.61
CA ALA A 752 -12.59 -8.71 47.24
C ALA A 752 -11.27 -9.07 48.01
N ALA A 753 -10.25 -8.25 47.69
CA ALA A 753 -9.19 -7.71 48.57
C ALA A 753 -8.17 -8.64 49.28
N ALA A 754 -6.94 -8.71 48.75
CA ALA A 754 -5.74 -8.17 49.42
C ALA A 754 -4.41 -8.42 48.66
N MET A 755 -3.78 -7.35 48.15
CA MET A 755 -2.37 -7.00 48.41
C MET A 755 -2.01 -5.68 47.71
N GLY A 756 -1.36 -4.76 48.43
CA GLY A 756 -0.88 -3.48 47.91
C GLY A 756 0.64 -3.37 47.89
N ASP A 757 1.13 -2.18 47.55
CA ASP A 757 2.53 -1.73 47.67
C ASP A 757 3.64 -2.62 47.10
N LYS A 758 3.95 -2.40 45.82
CA LYS A 758 5.19 -1.69 45.42
C LYS A 758 5.36 -1.66 43.90
N PHE A 759 5.33 -0.47 43.30
CA PHE A 759 6.37 -0.04 42.36
C PHE A 759 6.49 1.49 42.45
N ARG A 760 7.72 2.00 42.62
CA ARG A 760 8.00 3.43 42.57
C ARG A 760 8.21 3.84 41.11
N TYR A 761 7.55 4.91 40.69
CA TYR A 761 8.09 5.75 39.62
C TYR A 761 9.31 6.50 40.16
N ASP A 762 10.41 6.48 39.40
CA ASP A 762 11.54 7.38 39.58
C ASP A 762 11.77 8.11 38.25
N SER A 763 11.14 9.27 38.12
CA SER A 763 11.22 10.14 36.92
C SER A 763 11.21 11.61 37.35
N ALA A 764 12.27 12.01 38.05
CA ALA A 764 12.39 13.33 38.65
C ALA A 764 12.76 14.41 37.63
N VAL A 765 11.78 14.90 36.86
CA VAL A 765 11.86 16.20 36.17
C VAL A 765 10.71 17.08 36.65
N THR A 766 10.98 17.91 37.66
CA THR A 766 9.97 18.81 38.24
C THR A 766 9.80 20.07 37.40
N ALA A 767 8.73 20.12 36.62
CA ALA A 767 8.10 21.41 36.29
C ALA A 767 7.40 21.96 37.54
N ARG A 768 7.51 23.27 37.81
CA ARG A 768 6.68 23.98 38.79
C ARG A 768 5.90 25.09 38.10
N ASN A 769 4.64 25.24 38.51
CA ASN A 769 3.72 26.28 38.04
C ASN A 769 4.11 27.65 38.63
N GLY A 770 3.60 28.75 38.07
CA GLY A 770 3.44 30.00 38.82
C GLY A 770 3.66 31.30 38.05
N GLU A 771 2.61 31.71 37.34
CA GLU A 771 2.12 33.09 37.13
C GLU A 771 2.90 34.31 37.69
N ASP A 772 3.25 35.21 36.75
CA ASP A 772 2.81 36.63 36.71
C ASP A 772 3.62 37.77 37.41
N ILE A 773 3.38 38.99 36.90
CA ILE A 773 3.72 40.34 37.41
C ILE A 773 5.16 40.86 37.12
N THR A 774 5.27 42.19 37.14
CA THR A 774 6.28 43.02 36.46
C THR A 774 7.35 43.63 37.38
N THR A 775 8.32 44.32 36.75
CA THR A 775 9.17 45.43 37.25
C THR A 775 10.48 45.18 38.04
N THR A 776 11.49 45.95 37.62
CA THR A 776 12.65 46.52 38.36
C THR A 776 13.74 45.61 38.99
N GLN A 777 14.87 45.54 38.27
CA GLN A 777 16.19 46.11 38.65
C GLN A 777 17.04 45.54 39.82
N SER A 778 18.36 45.56 39.59
CA SER A 778 19.51 45.62 40.52
C SER A 778 19.98 44.40 41.36
N ASP A 779 21.24 44.03 41.09
CA ASP A 779 22.38 43.88 42.01
C ASP A 779 22.50 42.74 43.06
N ALA A 780 23.39 41.80 42.70
CA ALA A 780 24.67 41.50 43.36
C ALA A 780 24.75 40.81 44.75
N GLY A 781 25.63 39.80 44.81
CA GLY A 781 26.27 39.25 46.03
C GLY A 781 25.52 38.09 46.70
N ASP A 782 26.18 37.18 47.42
CA ASP A 782 27.62 36.85 47.45
C ASP A 782 27.79 35.36 47.90
N LYS A 783 29.02 34.88 48.03
CA LYS A 783 29.43 33.49 48.38
C LYS A 783 28.87 33.02 49.74
N VAL A 784 28.94 31.70 50.00
CA VAL A 784 29.85 31.12 51.04
C VAL A 784 29.89 29.57 51.02
N GLU A 785 31.11 29.07 50.78
CA GLU A 785 31.84 27.89 51.34
C GLU A 785 31.31 26.43 51.36
N LEU A 786 32.28 25.52 51.54
CA LEU A 786 32.23 24.05 51.55
C LEU A 786 32.19 23.51 53.00
N PRO A 787 32.08 22.18 53.20
CA PRO A 787 33.28 21.46 53.65
C PRO A 787 33.49 20.06 53.00
N SER A 788 34.55 19.35 53.41
CA SER A 788 35.20 18.28 52.61
C SER A 788 35.65 17.01 53.38
N SER A 789 35.66 15.86 52.69
CA SER A 789 36.53 14.68 52.91
C SER A 789 36.51 13.81 51.62
N GLN A 790 37.59 13.31 51.00
CA GLN A 790 38.74 12.47 51.43
C GLN A 790 38.33 11.08 51.97
N ALA A 791 38.85 9.93 51.54
CA ALA A 791 39.76 9.53 50.43
C ALA A 791 39.59 7.98 50.20
N THR A 792 40.26 7.19 49.33
CA THR A 792 41.50 7.27 48.52
C THR A 792 41.43 6.25 47.34
N ALA A 793 42.45 6.18 46.45
CA ALA A 793 42.53 5.22 45.33
C ALA A 793 43.58 4.08 45.53
N PRO A 794 43.68 3.12 44.60
CA PRO A 794 44.97 2.88 43.90
C PRO A 794 44.84 2.95 42.36
N SER A 795 45.96 2.85 41.61
CA SER A 795 46.04 3.32 40.21
C SER A 795 47.07 2.58 39.31
N THR A 796 47.11 2.99 38.02
CA THR A 796 48.10 2.76 36.92
C THR A 796 47.68 1.82 35.78
N PRO A 797 48.17 2.00 34.53
CA PRO A 797 48.54 3.26 33.84
C PRO A 797 47.95 3.38 32.40
N ALA A 798 48.14 4.54 31.74
CA ALA A 798 47.68 4.83 30.36
C ALA A 798 48.83 5.27 29.42
N PRO A 799 48.71 5.11 28.08
CA PRO A 799 49.76 5.43 27.11
C PRO A 799 49.85 6.93 26.72
N PRO A 800 50.95 7.38 26.07
CA PRO A 800 51.23 8.80 25.79
C PRO A 800 50.65 9.34 24.47
N PRO A 801 50.50 10.68 24.32
CA PRO A 801 49.92 11.34 23.14
C PRO A 801 50.93 11.72 22.03
N PRO A 802 50.47 11.96 20.78
CA PRO A 802 51.28 12.44 19.66
C PRO A 802 51.53 13.98 19.66
N PRO A 803 52.52 14.48 18.89
CA PRO A 803 52.90 15.90 18.86
C PRO A 803 52.10 16.76 17.85
N PRO A 804 52.06 18.10 18.02
CA PRO A 804 51.30 19.02 17.17
C PRO A 804 52.08 19.54 15.94
N VAL A 805 51.36 19.97 14.90
CA VAL A 805 51.88 20.70 13.73
C VAL A 805 50.98 21.90 13.41
N ALA A 806 51.59 23.04 13.02
CA ALA A 806 50.93 24.32 12.77
C ALA A 806 50.53 24.51 11.27
N PRO A 807 49.61 25.45 10.93
CA PRO A 807 48.91 25.45 9.64
C PRO A 807 49.63 26.24 8.51
N ALA A 808 49.26 25.93 7.26
CA ALA A 808 49.65 26.72 6.08
C ALA A 808 48.57 26.74 4.97
N ARG A 809 48.39 27.93 4.38
CA ARG A 809 47.71 28.28 3.11
C ARG A 809 48.42 29.54 2.58
N PRO A 810 48.31 29.93 1.29
CA PRO A 810 47.88 29.20 0.09
C PRO A 810 48.98 29.15 -1.00
N GLY A 811 48.69 28.58 -2.19
CA GLY A 811 49.56 28.63 -3.37
C GLY A 811 48.82 28.24 -4.66
N THR A 812 49.23 28.74 -5.82
CA THR A 812 48.45 28.70 -7.08
C THR A 812 49.26 28.32 -8.33
N LEU A 813 48.53 27.86 -9.36
CA LEU A 813 48.83 27.88 -10.81
C LEU A 813 49.92 26.96 -11.43
N SER A 814 49.43 26.11 -12.35
CA SER A 814 49.91 25.85 -13.73
C SER A 814 51.30 25.28 -14.09
N GLU A 815 51.21 24.12 -14.77
CA GLU A 815 51.83 23.78 -16.08
C GLU A 815 53.26 23.20 -16.27
N PHE A 816 53.31 22.27 -17.25
CA PHE A 816 54.36 21.99 -18.25
C PHE A 816 55.53 20.95 -18.03
N ILE A 817 55.32 19.76 -18.63
CA ILE A 817 56.06 19.22 -19.82
C ILE A 817 57.01 17.96 -19.74
N MET A 818 56.80 17.07 -20.73
CA MET A 818 57.67 16.06 -21.41
C MET A 818 58.11 14.68 -20.83
N ARG A 819 57.56 13.64 -21.49
CA ARG A 819 58.22 12.48 -22.20
C ARG A 819 59.11 11.45 -21.47
N VAL A 820 58.81 10.16 -21.73
CA VAL A 820 59.65 9.10 -22.38
C VAL A 820 58.70 7.93 -22.73
N SER A 821 58.35 7.70 -24.00
CA SER A 821 58.92 6.72 -24.98
C SER A 821 58.49 5.24 -24.81
N ALA A 822 58.25 4.54 -25.93
CA ALA A 822 57.71 3.17 -25.99
C ALA A 822 58.40 2.29 -27.05
N PRO A 823 58.12 0.97 -27.07
CA PRO A 823 57.88 0.23 -28.32
C PRO A 823 56.52 -0.51 -28.28
N ALA A 824 55.64 -0.57 -29.29
CA ALA A 824 55.80 -0.88 -30.73
C ALA A 824 56.07 -2.38 -31.02
N SER A 825 55.36 -3.08 -31.92
CA SER A 825 54.11 -2.83 -32.68
C SER A 825 53.60 -4.19 -33.25
N SER A 826 52.47 -4.40 -33.95
CA SER A 826 51.50 -3.58 -34.72
C SER A 826 50.10 -4.34 -34.72
N ARG A 827 49.15 -4.37 -35.69
CA ARG A 827 49.05 -3.98 -37.13
C ARG A 827 47.59 -3.89 -37.62
N ARG A 828 47.31 -2.87 -38.44
CA ARG A 828 46.21 -2.62 -39.45
C ARG A 828 45.11 -3.69 -39.66
N ARG A 829 43.81 -3.32 -39.81
CA ARG A 829 43.26 -2.35 -40.79
C ARG A 829 41.94 -1.65 -40.36
N THR A 830 41.72 -0.43 -40.87
CA THR A 830 40.43 0.30 -41.05
C THR A 830 40.05 0.30 -42.56
N PRO A 831 38.84 0.69 -43.05
CA PRO A 831 38.17 2.02 -42.94
C PRO A 831 36.75 1.95 -42.30
N GLU A 832 36.27 2.93 -41.51
CA GLU A 832 35.66 4.26 -41.83
C GLU A 832 34.15 4.27 -42.18
N PRO A 833 33.41 5.38 -41.92
CA PRO A 833 31.96 5.34 -41.61
C PRO A 833 31.03 5.82 -42.75
N ARG A 834 29.72 5.76 -42.49
CA ARG A 834 28.70 6.56 -43.21
C ARG A 834 27.82 7.33 -42.23
N GLN A 835 27.76 8.65 -42.42
CA GLN A 835 26.69 9.49 -41.91
C GLN A 835 25.38 9.21 -42.67
N VAL A 836 24.24 9.41 -42.02
CA VAL A 836 22.93 9.55 -42.68
C VAL A 836 22.35 10.90 -42.23
N TRP A 837 21.81 11.66 -43.18
CA TRP A 837 21.30 13.00 -42.94
C TRP A 837 19.86 12.96 -42.43
N VAL A 838 19.54 13.80 -41.46
CA VAL A 838 18.16 14.12 -41.06
C VAL A 838 17.60 15.15 -42.04
N LEU A 839 16.38 14.93 -42.52
CA LEU A 839 15.59 15.92 -43.26
C LEU A 839 14.21 16.04 -42.62
N SER A 840 13.78 17.28 -42.42
CA SER A 840 12.51 17.66 -41.79
C SER A 840 11.70 18.55 -42.74
N ASP A 841 10.41 18.28 -42.90
CA ASP A 841 9.46 19.22 -43.52
C ASP A 841 8.02 18.94 -42.99
N PRO A 842 7.21 19.94 -42.59
CA PRO A 842 5.93 19.71 -41.91
C PRO A 842 4.68 20.09 -42.74
N ALA A 843 3.73 19.16 -42.89
CA ALA A 843 2.39 19.42 -43.42
C ALA A 843 1.30 18.54 -42.76
N ARG A 844 0.05 19.04 -42.73
CA ARG A 844 -1.16 18.46 -42.07
C ARG A 844 -2.23 18.07 -43.13
N PRO A 845 -3.40 17.48 -42.79
CA PRO A 845 -3.77 16.51 -41.74
C PRO A 845 -4.58 15.28 -42.27
N ASP A 846 -5.11 14.45 -41.36
CA ASP A 846 -6.32 13.61 -41.44
C ASP A 846 -6.63 12.67 -42.63
N LEU A 847 -6.84 11.38 -42.32
CA LEU A 847 -8.08 10.66 -42.67
C LEU A 847 -8.26 9.35 -41.87
N ARG A 848 -9.52 8.91 -41.70
CA ARG A 848 -9.94 7.74 -40.89
C ARG A 848 -10.38 6.56 -41.78
N TYR A 849 -10.33 5.33 -41.28
CA TYR A 849 -11.25 4.24 -41.67
C TYR A 849 -11.63 3.33 -40.49
N ASN A 850 -12.80 2.68 -40.60
CA ASN A 850 -13.47 1.96 -39.51
C ASN A 850 -13.48 0.42 -39.67
N VAL A 851 -13.66 -0.23 -38.51
CA VAL A 851 -14.08 -1.62 -38.20
C VAL A 851 -14.98 -2.33 -39.23
N LEU A 852 -14.80 -3.65 -39.42
CA LEU A 852 -15.90 -4.63 -39.66
C LEU A 852 -15.54 -6.13 -39.39
N ILE A 853 -15.76 -6.56 -38.15
CA ILE A 853 -16.38 -7.81 -37.61
C ILE A 853 -16.38 -9.16 -38.41
N GLU A 854 -15.74 -10.19 -37.81
CA GLU A 854 -16.07 -11.65 -37.72
C GLU A 854 -16.18 -12.56 -39.01
N PRO A 855 -16.59 -13.86 -38.94
CA PRO A 855 -15.71 -14.98 -38.55
C PRO A 855 -15.77 -16.24 -39.47
N ALA A 856 -14.94 -17.27 -39.20
CA ALA A 856 -15.10 -18.62 -39.78
C ALA A 856 -14.58 -19.76 -38.85
N GLN A 857 -15.16 -20.95 -38.96
CA GLN A 857 -14.91 -22.11 -38.07
C GLN A 857 -14.06 -23.25 -38.68
N ALA A 858 -13.71 -24.18 -37.79
CA ALA A 858 -12.95 -25.42 -37.94
C ALA A 858 -13.15 -26.30 -39.20
N GLY A 859 -12.10 -27.08 -39.53
CA GLY A 859 -12.14 -28.23 -40.42
C GLY A 859 -10.98 -29.21 -40.12
N ALA A 860 -11.26 -30.51 -40.06
CA ALA A 860 -10.36 -31.55 -39.56
C ALA A 860 -9.92 -32.56 -40.68
N PRO A 861 -9.21 -33.68 -40.44
CA PRO A 861 -7.95 -33.94 -41.16
C PRO A 861 -7.94 -35.17 -42.09
N LEU A 862 -6.94 -35.26 -42.98
CA LEU A 862 -6.67 -36.45 -43.80
C LEU A 862 -5.18 -36.83 -43.93
N ARG A 863 -4.86 -38.05 -43.46
CA ARG A 863 -3.93 -39.07 -44.01
C ARG A 863 -2.54 -38.66 -44.55
N GLY A 864 -1.48 -39.23 -43.95
CA GLY A 864 -0.15 -39.39 -44.59
C GLY A 864 -0.12 -40.49 -45.68
N PRO A 865 1.05 -40.80 -46.28
CA PRO A 865 1.88 -41.85 -45.64
C PRO A 865 3.43 -41.86 -45.89
N ARG A 866 4.13 -42.53 -44.95
CA ARG A 866 5.35 -43.39 -45.10
C ARG A 866 6.77 -42.81 -45.34
N THR A 867 7.74 -43.51 -44.68
CA THR A 867 9.19 -43.67 -44.95
C THR A 867 10.09 -42.43 -44.85
N ALA A 868 11.32 -42.44 -44.29
CA ALA A 868 12.20 -43.46 -43.65
C ALA A 868 13.30 -42.69 -42.84
N ALA A 869 14.27 -43.23 -42.10
CA ALA A 869 14.49 -44.36 -41.19
C ALA A 869 16.01 -44.36 -40.83
N SER A 870 16.40 -44.02 -39.58
CA SER A 870 17.74 -44.27 -39.00
C SER A 870 17.75 -43.90 -37.50
N THR A 871 17.87 -44.75 -36.46
CA THR A 871 18.78 -45.87 -36.08
C THR A 871 20.14 -45.47 -35.48
N ALA A 872 20.18 -45.27 -34.16
CA ALA A 872 21.34 -45.48 -33.25
C ALA A 872 20.83 -45.48 -31.78
N THR A 873 20.38 -46.60 -31.20
CA THR A 873 21.13 -47.64 -30.46
C THR A 873 21.85 -47.16 -29.18
N TRP A 874 21.29 -47.52 -28.02
CA TRP A 874 21.97 -47.61 -26.71
C TRP A 874 22.06 -49.09 -26.28
N PRO A 875 23.14 -49.54 -25.61
CA PRO A 875 23.20 -50.83 -24.95
C PRO A 875 22.63 -50.74 -23.51
N GLY A 876 22.00 -51.82 -23.02
CA GLY A 876 21.52 -51.93 -21.63
C GLY A 876 22.23 -53.03 -20.84
N LEU A 877 21.81 -53.23 -19.59
CA LEU A 877 22.17 -54.39 -18.77
C LEU A 877 20.97 -54.87 -17.95
N LEU A 878 20.93 -56.17 -17.64
CA LEU A 878 19.88 -56.85 -16.88
C LEU A 878 20.46 -57.58 -15.67
N ARG A 879 19.74 -57.60 -14.55
CA ARG A 879 19.81 -58.51 -13.37
C ARG A 879 18.88 -58.00 -12.26
N GLU A 880 18.29 -58.80 -11.37
CA GLU A 880 17.89 -60.23 -11.40
C GLU A 880 16.76 -60.42 -10.34
N GLU A 881 15.91 -61.44 -10.50
CA GLU A 881 14.81 -61.88 -9.58
C GLU A 881 15.37 -62.51 -8.26
N PRO A 882 14.61 -62.76 -7.15
CA PRO A 882 13.29 -63.39 -7.20
C PRO A 882 12.17 -63.10 -6.15
N ALA A 883 10.94 -63.17 -6.65
CA ALA A 883 9.75 -63.89 -6.16
C ALA A 883 9.42 -64.04 -4.65
N LEU A 884 8.14 -63.80 -4.34
CA LEU A 884 7.35 -64.61 -3.40
C LEU A 884 5.90 -64.73 -3.94
N ALA A 885 5.30 -65.92 -3.86
CA ALA A 885 3.99 -66.20 -4.47
C ALA A 885 3.11 -67.12 -3.60
N HIS A 886 1.83 -66.79 -3.49
CA HIS A 886 0.75 -67.67 -3.03
C HIS A 886 -0.51 -67.44 -3.87
N ALA A 887 -1.30 -68.49 -4.07
CA ALA A 887 -2.45 -68.48 -4.97
C ALA A 887 -3.60 -69.31 -4.40
N ALA A 888 -4.83 -68.93 -4.75
CA ALA A 888 -6.04 -69.73 -4.60
C ALA A 888 -6.95 -69.46 -5.81
N ALA A 889 -7.65 -70.48 -6.29
CA ALA A 889 -8.40 -70.43 -7.55
C ALA A 889 -9.90 -70.67 -7.38
N ALA A 890 -10.70 -70.13 -8.28
CA ALA A 890 -12.11 -70.46 -8.46
C ALA A 890 -12.43 -70.55 -9.96
N THR A 891 -13.24 -71.55 -10.36
CA THR A 891 -13.54 -71.86 -11.76
C THR A 891 -14.83 -71.19 -12.27
N PRO A 892 -14.95 -70.91 -13.59
CA PRO A 892 -15.98 -70.03 -14.13
C PRO A 892 -17.30 -70.71 -14.55
N THR A 893 -18.35 -69.91 -14.70
CA THR A 893 -19.59 -70.25 -15.44
C THR A 893 -19.96 -69.11 -16.42
N PRO A 894 -20.72 -69.37 -17.51
CA PRO A 894 -20.64 -68.52 -18.71
C PRO A 894 -21.82 -67.56 -18.92
N TRP A 895 -21.52 -66.28 -19.11
CA TRP A 895 -22.44 -65.27 -19.68
C TRP A 895 -21.66 -64.38 -20.68
N TRP A 896 -21.79 -64.66 -21.98
CA TRP A 896 -21.05 -63.96 -23.05
C TRP A 896 -21.84 -63.39 -24.27
N PRO A 897 -23.18 -63.52 -24.42
CA PRO A 897 -23.90 -62.82 -25.50
C PRO A 897 -24.03 -61.31 -25.31
N SER A 898 -24.12 -60.83 -24.06
CA SER A 898 -24.61 -59.48 -23.74
C SER A 898 -23.61 -58.35 -23.99
N LEU A 899 -22.30 -58.59 -23.80
CA LEU A 899 -21.29 -57.53 -23.85
C LEU A 899 -21.14 -56.91 -25.26
N LEU A 900 -21.31 -57.73 -26.30
CA LEU A 900 -21.14 -57.29 -27.70
C LEU A 900 -22.24 -56.31 -28.13
N SER A 901 -23.50 -56.59 -27.78
CA SER A 901 -24.64 -55.70 -28.07
C SER A 901 -24.52 -54.35 -27.35
N THR A 902 -23.99 -54.33 -26.12
CA THR A 902 -23.72 -53.08 -25.39
C THR A 902 -22.66 -52.24 -26.09
N LEU A 903 -21.54 -52.86 -26.52
CA LEU A 903 -20.47 -52.16 -27.24
C LEU A 903 -20.95 -51.61 -28.61
N VAL A 904 -21.80 -52.35 -29.33
CA VAL A 904 -22.39 -51.88 -30.60
C VAL A 904 -23.35 -50.71 -30.37
N CYS A 905 -24.22 -50.75 -29.34
CA CYS A 905 -25.07 -49.61 -29.01
C CYS A 905 -24.26 -48.39 -28.54
N LEU A 906 -23.14 -48.57 -27.84
CA LEU A 906 -22.28 -47.46 -27.43
C LEU A 906 -21.59 -46.80 -28.65
N ALA A 907 -21.07 -47.60 -29.58
CA ALA A 907 -20.47 -47.10 -30.82
C ALA A 907 -21.48 -46.37 -31.72
N LEU A 908 -22.74 -46.81 -31.75
CA LEU A 908 -23.85 -46.15 -32.47
C LEU A 908 -24.47 -44.95 -31.73
N ALA A 909 -24.07 -44.68 -30.48
CA ALA A 909 -24.48 -43.51 -29.71
C ALA A 909 -23.38 -42.43 -29.65
N LEU A 910 -22.14 -42.77 -30.03
CA LEU A 910 -20.98 -41.89 -30.14
C LEU A 910 -20.72 -41.41 -31.60
N ALA A 911 -21.60 -41.77 -32.53
CA ALA A 911 -21.58 -41.42 -33.95
C ALA A 911 -22.91 -40.76 -34.38
#